data_AF-A0AAI8VDU5-F1
#
_entry.id   AF-A0AAI8VDU5-F1
#
_cell.length_a   1.000
_cell.length_b   1.000
_cell.length_c   1.000
_cell.angle_alpha   90.00
_cell.angle_beta   90.00
_cell.angle_gamma   90.00
#
_symmetry.space_group_name_H-M   'P 1'
#
loop_
_entity.id
_entity.type
_entity.pdbx_description
1 polymer ?
#
loop_
_entity_poly.entity_id
_entity_poly.type
_entity_poly.pdbx_seq_one_letter_code
_entity_poly.pdbx_strand_id
1 'polypeptide(L)'
;MAMSQGASLVEKAVGHDGSSITAQDVANYSKTGDPSETMKALCWMGKNTVEVRDVPRPKIIEPNDVILKVTGSTVCGSDLHLLHGSIIQLNKGDILGHEFCGIADEMGSNVKNIQKGKRYVASFQIACGDCFQCKQKLSSQCERTNSNTTERAMYGGQTAGMFGYSHFTGGFAGGQAEYVRVPLGNVNLLEIPEDVPDEKALYLSDVLPTSYNAVHDTAVYPGDQVAIWGAGPIGHMAGFFAADAGASKVIFVDTEPRLTIVKERWPKQYADKIELIDYKKLSFGATNKPTVVSTLKEMCGGRGPDAAIEVSRTPSPKSSRRAGHANQDQCVAGEYAKGWMHWAELMVGAETDTSEIINEMIESVRNFGRCGITGVYVGYTNHFNVGSLMERGIRLIGNGQAPVHKYWEDLLERIKKGDLDPLQMVSHRARVEDLDKLYYAFEKKEDGMQKVFVETKFSLPPLPKKPLEESMYEKQPRASEGPLAEPRKGLPARWRWSILGLLLCLAILYSRIPQTWLPPHERSSQQCHNTSTQFSYPGETILWEPCGDLKGRPLECSSIDVPMDQFSAESPGNKTFSVPLMRQRGLNATQNLLLNPGGPGASGLDHMHRRGELLRTIVGEGFHLLTFDPRGVGGSRPLATCYPDRATRRELLAPVRDFMRVLEDSAEVWGWTRNFVRACAETMGEHAAYLDTPQTAADLNSVLDAVGQRELVYWGFSYGSLLGQTYAGLYPERVGRVIVDGVEEQFSWYNDLFGVTSLVDTDTVFDGFLEECVKAGRENCPLSSVASSKEELHEKIMRLADGLKEQPLSVHVNSSVYGLLSYETLLYRAIFPQLWKPATWHTLAEVLAQWLQGNATAAFLTYGHATAARAEVANDADRIVALNDGRTGPAHWPGPMQGRAALLDKLVPYMNRSLFSPTENAEFYARQQWPIRQTHTYAPQRHKIETAHPLLILSTTWDPVCPLASAQAANAAFSGSRIVEVRGYGHCSIAVPSVSGAARAGVFV
;
A
#
# COMPACT_ATOMS: atom_id res chain seq x y z
N MET A 1 -23.60 -4.49 1.76
CA MET A 1 -24.11 -5.22 0.58
C MET A 1 -23.89 -4.50 -0.76
N ALA A 2 -24.01 -3.17 -0.88
CA ALA A 2 -23.80 -2.49 -2.18
C ALA A 2 -22.31 -2.26 -2.57
N MET A 3 -21.41 -1.98 -1.61
CA MET A 3 -20.02 -1.57 -1.93
C MET A 3 -19.14 -2.70 -2.50
N SER A 4 -19.42 -3.98 -2.23
CA SER A 4 -18.57 -5.10 -2.66
C SER A 4 -18.80 -5.55 -4.11
N GLN A 5 -19.96 -5.24 -4.71
CA GLN A 5 -20.22 -5.58 -6.12
C GLN A 5 -19.76 -4.49 -7.10
N GLY A 6 -19.65 -3.24 -6.64
CA GLY A 6 -19.09 -2.14 -7.43
C GLY A 6 -17.60 -2.31 -7.71
N ALA A 7 -16.82 -2.69 -6.70
CA ALA A 7 -15.39 -2.96 -6.84
C ALA A 7 -15.11 -4.13 -7.81
N SER A 8 -15.83 -5.24 -7.66
CA SER A 8 -15.73 -6.45 -8.50
C SER A 8 -15.92 -6.20 -10.01
N LEU A 9 -16.63 -5.14 -10.42
CA LEU A 9 -16.80 -4.79 -11.84
C LEU A 9 -15.72 -3.84 -12.37
N VAL A 10 -15.01 -3.14 -11.49
CA VAL A 10 -13.89 -2.25 -11.81
C VAL A 10 -12.57 -3.06 -11.84
N GLU A 11 -12.38 -3.98 -10.90
CA GLU A 11 -11.26 -4.95 -10.89
C GLU A 11 -11.28 -5.89 -12.11
N LYS A 12 -12.44 -6.12 -12.73
CA LYS A 12 -12.61 -7.03 -13.89
C LYS A 12 -12.01 -6.53 -15.21
N ALA A 13 -11.61 -5.26 -15.30
CA ALA A 13 -11.10 -4.67 -16.54
C ALA A 13 -9.58 -4.48 -16.55
N VAL A 14 -8.93 -4.59 -15.39
CA VAL A 14 -7.49 -4.36 -15.20
C VAL A 14 -6.97 -5.39 -14.19
N GLY A 15 -6.34 -6.44 -14.69
CA GLY A 15 -5.81 -7.51 -13.83
C GLY A 15 -4.82 -8.41 -14.57
N HIS A 16 -5.21 -8.99 -15.70
CA HIS A 16 -4.38 -9.88 -16.49
C HIS A 16 -3.79 -9.17 -17.73
N ASP A 17 -2.46 -9.18 -17.90
CA ASP A 17 -1.81 -8.55 -19.07
C ASP A 17 -1.78 -9.42 -20.34
N GLY A 18 -2.36 -10.62 -20.27
CA GLY A 18 -2.48 -11.52 -21.41
C GLY A 18 -1.20 -12.31 -21.74
N SER A 19 -0.15 -12.20 -20.93
CA SER A 19 1.07 -13.02 -21.06
C SER A 19 0.88 -14.50 -20.71
N SER A 20 -0.27 -14.89 -20.16
CA SER A 20 -0.56 -16.28 -19.80
C SER A 20 -0.68 -17.17 -21.03
N ILE A 21 -0.02 -18.34 -21.00
CA ILE A 21 -0.09 -19.33 -22.08
C ILE A 21 -1.37 -20.20 -22.03
N THR A 22 -2.31 -19.87 -21.15
CA THR A 22 -3.58 -20.57 -20.96
C THR A 22 -4.68 -19.60 -20.54
N ALA A 23 -5.91 -19.88 -20.96
CA ALA A 23 -7.10 -19.08 -20.71
C ALA A 23 -7.40 -18.92 -19.20
N GLN A 24 -7.16 -17.70 -18.71
CA GLN A 24 -7.45 -17.20 -17.37
C GLN A 24 -8.88 -16.65 -17.26
N ASP A 25 -9.27 -16.22 -16.06
CA ASP A 25 -10.60 -15.65 -15.74
C ASP A 25 -11.79 -16.60 -16.00
N VAL A 26 -11.51 -17.90 -16.18
CA VAL A 26 -12.50 -18.99 -16.24
C VAL A 26 -12.75 -19.52 -14.82
N ALA A 27 -13.14 -18.62 -13.91
CA ALA A 27 -13.40 -18.93 -12.49
C ALA A 27 -14.76 -19.63 -12.26
N ASN A 28 -15.64 -19.59 -13.28
CA ASN A 28 -16.87 -20.34 -13.34
C ASN A 28 -17.27 -20.62 -14.80
N TYR A 29 -18.15 -21.59 -15.01
CA TYR A 29 -18.51 -22.09 -16.35
C TYR A 29 -19.79 -21.46 -16.94
N SER A 30 -20.29 -20.36 -16.37
CA SER A 30 -21.54 -19.72 -16.83
C SER A 30 -21.52 -19.26 -18.30
N LYS A 31 -20.34 -18.98 -18.84
CA LYS A 31 -20.11 -18.56 -20.24
C LYS A 31 -19.42 -19.62 -21.11
N THR A 32 -18.78 -20.62 -20.51
CA THR A 32 -17.83 -21.54 -21.18
C THR A 32 -18.21 -23.02 -21.05
N GLY A 33 -19.13 -23.38 -20.16
CA GLY A 33 -19.62 -24.74 -19.98
C GLY A 33 -20.76 -25.14 -20.92
N ASP A 34 -21.30 -26.34 -20.72
CA ASP A 34 -22.53 -26.78 -21.36
C ASP A 34 -23.77 -26.27 -20.61
N PRO A 35 -24.63 -25.42 -21.19
CA PRO A 35 -25.86 -24.99 -20.55
C PRO A 35 -26.93 -26.10 -20.47
N SER A 36 -26.75 -27.22 -21.19
CA SER A 36 -27.67 -28.37 -21.17
C SER A 36 -27.31 -29.45 -20.14
N GLU A 37 -26.08 -29.46 -19.62
CA GLU A 37 -25.63 -30.37 -18.56
C GLU A 37 -25.15 -29.57 -17.35
N THR A 38 -25.81 -29.73 -16.20
CA THR A 38 -25.41 -29.07 -14.95
C THR A 38 -24.70 -30.02 -13.98
N MET A 39 -23.91 -29.42 -13.09
CA MET A 39 -23.21 -30.09 -12.01
C MET A 39 -23.31 -29.30 -10.70
N LYS A 40 -23.11 -29.97 -9.56
CA LYS A 40 -22.92 -29.29 -8.27
C LYS A 40 -21.50 -28.71 -8.16
N ALA A 41 -21.41 -27.48 -7.66
CA ALA A 41 -20.15 -26.82 -7.33
C ALA A 41 -20.33 -25.85 -6.14
N LEU A 42 -19.34 -25.77 -5.25
CA LEU A 42 -19.31 -24.73 -4.23
C LEU A 42 -18.87 -23.40 -4.84
N CYS A 43 -19.75 -22.41 -4.78
CA CYS A 43 -19.52 -21.08 -5.31
C CYS A 43 -19.31 -20.07 -4.17
N TRP A 44 -18.33 -19.18 -4.31
CA TRP A 44 -18.20 -18.00 -3.45
C TRP A 44 -19.28 -16.98 -3.80
N MET A 45 -20.04 -16.53 -2.81
CA MET A 45 -21.22 -15.67 -3.02
C MET A 45 -21.08 -14.27 -2.40
N GLY A 46 -20.03 -14.07 -1.60
CA GLY A 46 -19.63 -12.83 -0.94
C GLY A 46 -18.79 -13.13 0.31
N LYS A 47 -18.23 -12.09 0.95
CA LYS A 47 -17.54 -12.25 2.25
C LYS A 47 -18.46 -12.96 3.25
N ASN A 48 -17.91 -13.99 3.89
CA ASN A 48 -18.57 -14.92 4.81
C ASN A 48 -19.79 -15.65 4.19
N THR A 49 -19.82 -15.86 2.86
CA THR A 49 -20.95 -16.53 2.18
C THR A 49 -20.48 -17.42 1.04
N VAL A 50 -20.67 -18.73 1.18
CA VAL A 50 -20.52 -19.75 0.13
C VAL A 50 -21.83 -20.54 -0.02
N GLU A 51 -22.13 -21.00 -1.23
CA GLU A 51 -23.35 -21.78 -1.54
C GLU A 51 -23.01 -22.92 -2.52
N VAL A 52 -23.55 -24.12 -2.29
CA VAL A 52 -23.49 -25.19 -3.31
C VAL A 52 -24.57 -24.94 -4.35
N ARG A 53 -24.19 -24.81 -5.63
CA ARG A 53 -25.10 -24.43 -6.71
C ARG A 53 -24.99 -25.39 -7.90
N ASP A 54 -26.08 -25.48 -8.65
CA ASP A 54 -26.07 -26.07 -9.99
C ASP A 54 -25.45 -25.07 -10.97
N VAL A 55 -24.35 -25.46 -11.61
CA VAL A 55 -23.62 -24.68 -12.60
C VAL A 55 -23.42 -25.50 -13.89
N PRO A 56 -23.21 -24.87 -15.06
CA PRO A 56 -22.86 -25.60 -16.29
C PRO A 56 -21.65 -26.52 -16.11
N ARG A 57 -21.70 -27.72 -16.70
CA ARG A 57 -20.55 -28.63 -16.77
C ARG A 57 -19.44 -28.00 -17.64
N PRO A 58 -18.16 -28.05 -17.25
CA PRO A 58 -17.06 -27.52 -18.05
C PRO A 58 -16.92 -28.23 -19.40
N LYS A 59 -16.41 -27.50 -20.39
CA LYS A 59 -15.98 -28.02 -21.70
C LYS A 59 -14.47 -27.82 -21.88
N ILE A 60 -13.90 -28.55 -22.83
CA ILE A 60 -12.58 -28.23 -23.40
C ILE A 60 -12.65 -26.83 -24.03
N ILE A 61 -11.80 -25.92 -23.56
CA ILE A 61 -11.65 -24.54 -24.08
C ILE A 61 -10.39 -24.47 -24.94
N GLU A 62 -9.31 -25.10 -24.48
CA GLU A 62 -8.00 -25.11 -25.14
C GLU A 62 -7.54 -26.54 -25.47
N PRO A 63 -6.76 -26.76 -26.55
CA PRO A 63 -6.31 -28.10 -26.95
C PRO A 63 -5.51 -28.90 -25.91
N ASN A 64 -4.99 -28.25 -24.86
CA ASN A 64 -4.22 -28.89 -23.78
C ASN A 64 -5.06 -29.16 -22.52
N ASP A 65 -6.37 -28.87 -22.53
CA ASP A 65 -7.24 -29.06 -21.38
C ASP A 65 -7.56 -30.55 -21.13
N VAL A 66 -7.82 -30.88 -19.86
CA VAL A 66 -8.47 -32.13 -19.45
C VAL A 66 -9.68 -31.78 -18.57
N ILE A 67 -10.81 -32.43 -18.80
CA ILE A 67 -11.96 -32.42 -17.88
C ILE A 67 -11.88 -33.66 -16.99
N LEU A 68 -11.81 -33.44 -15.68
CA LEU A 68 -11.92 -34.51 -14.69
C LEU A 68 -13.36 -34.61 -14.17
N LYS A 69 -13.85 -35.84 -14.02
CA LYS A 69 -14.92 -36.21 -13.08
C LYS A 69 -14.30 -36.29 -11.69
N VAL A 70 -14.56 -35.31 -10.84
CA VAL A 70 -13.95 -35.22 -9.50
C VAL A 70 -14.42 -36.40 -8.65
N THR A 71 -13.51 -37.26 -8.22
CA THR A 71 -13.79 -38.41 -7.34
C THR A 71 -13.44 -38.13 -5.89
N GLY A 72 -12.71 -37.04 -5.62
CA GLY A 72 -12.48 -36.54 -4.28
C GLY A 72 -11.98 -35.10 -4.31
N SER A 73 -12.49 -34.28 -3.41
CA SER A 73 -11.94 -32.96 -3.09
C SER A 73 -11.81 -32.81 -1.57
N THR A 74 -11.32 -31.69 -1.09
CA THR A 74 -11.21 -31.39 0.35
C THR A 74 -11.28 -29.88 0.57
N VAL A 75 -11.31 -29.47 1.84
CA VAL A 75 -11.26 -28.07 2.26
C VAL A 75 -9.86 -27.80 2.82
N CYS A 76 -9.22 -26.73 2.36
CA CYS A 76 -7.93 -26.28 2.88
C CYS A 76 -8.11 -25.28 4.03
N GLY A 77 -7.05 -25.07 4.81
CA GLY A 77 -7.00 -23.94 5.74
C GLY A 77 -7.11 -22.58 5.02
N SER A 78 -6.56 -22.51 3.80
CA SER A 78 -6.53 -21.32 2.95
C SER A 78 -7.86 -20.99 2.27
N ASP A 79 -8.73 -21.99 2.02
CA ASP A 79 -10.08 -21.78 1.47
C ASP A 79 -10.93 -20.86 2.36
N LEU A 80 -10.66 -20.83 3.66
CA LEU A 80 -11.35 -19.92 4.57
C LEU A 80 -10.83 -18.48 4.50
N HIS A 81 -9.61 -18.21 4.02
CA HIS A 81 -9.21 -16.85 3.64
C HIS A 81 -10.05 -16.35 2.44
N LEU A 82 -10.47 -17.26 1.54
CA LEU A 82 -11.41 -16.95 0.48
C LEU A 82 -12.82 -16.70 1.06
N LEU A 83 -13.30 -17.56 1.96
CA LEU A 83 -14.58 -17.34 2.67
C LEU A 83 -14.63 -15.96 3.32
N HIS A 84 -13.61 -15.57 4.08
CA HIS A 84 -13.55 -14.29 4.78
C HIS A 84 -13.25 -13.10 3.84
N GLY A 85 -12.99 -13.33 2.55
CA GLY A 85 -12.67 -12.28 1.58
C GLY A 85 -11.36 -11.55 1.90
N SER A 86 -10.40 -12.25 2.53
CA SER A 86 -9.08 -11.73 2.88
C SER A 86 -8.12 -11.77 1.67
N ILE A 87 -8.40 -12.64 0.70
CA ILE A 87 -7.75 -12.63 -0.62
C ILE A 87 -8.54 -11.70 -1.55
N ILE A 88 -7.84 -10.78 -2.22
CA ILE A 88 -8.43 -9.79 -3.14
C ILE A 88 -8.87 -10.42 -4.47
N GLN A 89 -9.67 -9.67 -5.25
CA GLN A 89 -10.16 -10.05 -6.58
C GLN A 89 -10.96 -11.38 -6.63
N LEU A 90 -11.77 -11.66 -5.59
CA LEU A 90 -12.79 -12.70 -5.60
C LEU A 90 -14.10 -12.20 -6.22
N ASN A 91 -14.71 -12.98 -7.12
CA ASN A 91 -15.94 -12.63 -7.79
C ASN A 91 -17.11 -13.53 -7.35
N LYS A 92 -18.31 -12.92 -7.25
CA LYS A 92 -19.53 -13.67 -6.94
C LYS A 92 -19.81 -14.70 -8.05
N GLY A 93 -19.84 -15.97 -7.67
CA GLY A 93 -20.05 -17.11 -8.55
C GLY A 93 -18.79 -17.93 -8.85
N ASP A 94 -17.62 -17.53 -8.35
CA ASP A 94 -16.38 -18.28 -8.55
C ASP A 94 -16.43 -19.62 -7.83
N ILE A 95 -16.01 -20.69 -8.53
CA ILE A 95 -16.01 -22.06 -8.02
C ILE A 95 -14.72 -22.26 -7.22
N LEU A 96 -14.85 -22.65 -5.94
CA LEU A 96 -13.72 -22.77 -5.02
C LEU A 96 -13.02 -24.15 -5.07
N GLY A 97 -11.89 -24.23 -4.35
CA GLY A 97 -11.21 -25.47 -4.00
C GLY A 97 -10.07 -25.84 -4.95
N HIS A 98 -8.87 -25.99 -4.38
CA HIS A 98 -7.62 -26.22 -5.10
C HIS A 98 -7.05 -27.63 -4.90
N GLU A 99 -7.67 -28.44 -4.03
CA GLU A 99 -7.26 -29.81 -3.72
C GLU A 99 -8.29 -30.80 -4.27
N PHE A 100 -7.95 -31.51 -5.35
CA PHE A 100 -8.85 -32.49 -5.97
C PHE A 100 -8.15 -33.60 -6.75
N CYS A 101 -8.86 -34.70 -6.91
CA CYS A 101 -8.53 -35.83 -7.78
C CYS A 101 -9.78 -36.30 -8.53
N GLY A 102 -9.59 -36.99 -9.66
CA GLY A 102 -10.70 -37.41 -10.49
C GLY A 102 -10.35 -38.33 -11.65
N ILE A 103 -11.38 -38.83 -12.32
CA ILE A 103 -11.28 -39.66 -13.52
C ILE A 103 -11.24 -38.76 -14.75
N ALA A 104 -10.27 -38.94 -15.64
CA ALA A 104 -10.21 -38.21 -16.91
C ALA A 104 -11.40 -38.57 -17.81
N ASP A 105 -12.20 -37.57 -18.20
CA ASP A 105 -13.45 -37.75 -18.93
C ASP A 105 -13.41 -37.20 -20.35
N GLU A 106 -12.89 -35.99 -20.54
CA GLU A 106 -12.64 -35.40 -21.85
C GLU A 106 -11.24 -34.79 -21.88
N MET A 107 -10.60 -34.80 -23.05
CA MET A 107 -9.26 -34.24 -23.24
C MET A 107 -9.19 -33.50 -24.57
N GLY A 108 -8.46 -32.38 -24.59
CA GLY A 108 -8.17 -31.63 -25.81
C GLY A 108 -7.22 -32.39 -26.75
N SER A 109 -7.18 -31.96 -28.01
CA SER A 109 -6.46 -32.65 -29.09
C SER A 109 -4.93 -32.70 -28.94
N ASN A 110 -4.35 -31.89 -28.06
CA ASN A 110 -2.91 -31.88 -27.77
C ASN A 110 -2.53 -32.63 -26.48
N VAL A 111 -3.51 -33.26 -25.81
CA VAL A 111 -3.24 -34.12 -24.64
C VAL A 111 -2.73 -35.49 -25.10
N LYS A 112 -1.61 -35.95 -24.54
CA LYS A 112 -0.84 -37.12 -25.03
C LYS A 112 -0.53 -38.18 -23.99
N ASN A 113 -0.35 -37.81 -22.72
CA ASN A 113 0.04 -38.71 -21.63
C ASN A 113 -1.12 -39.02 -20.65
N ILE A 114 -2.31 -38.49 -20.87
CA ILE A 114 -3.51 -38.70 -20.05
C ILE A 114 -4.47 -39.65 -20.76
N GLN A 115 -5.03 -40.62 -20.05
CA GLN A 115 -5.94 -41.64 -20.61
C GLN A 115 -7.35 -41.50 -20.05
N LYS A 116 -8.37 -41.48 -20.94
CA LYS A 116 -9.78 -41.45 -20.52
C LYS A 116 -10.12 -42.67 -19.67
N GLY A 117 -10.78 -42.45 -18.54
CA GLY A 117 -11.15 -43.48 -17.58
C GLY A 117 -10.09 -43.80 -16.52
N LYS A 118 -8.84 -43.32 -16.66
CA LYS A 118 -7.82 -43.39 -15.60
C LYS A 118 -8.00 -42.26 -14.59
N ARG A 119 -7.50 -42.48 -13.37
CA ARG A 119 -7.59 -41.54 -12.24
C ARG A 119 -6.33 -40.69 -12.16
N TYR A 120 -6.49 -39.41 -11.85
CA TYR A 120 -5.40 -38.45 -11.72
C TYR A 120 -5.63 -37.54 -10.50
N VAL A 121 -4.54 -37.18 -9.82
CA VAL A 121 -4.52 -36.07 -8.85
C VAL A 121 -4.00 -34.82 -9.57
N ALA A 122 -4.65 -33.68 -9.35
CA ALA A 122 -4.21 -32.41 -9.90
C ALA A 122 -3.28 -31.70 -8.92
N SER A 123 -2.22 -31.07 -9.42
CA SER A 123 -1.50 -30.08 -8.64
C SER A 123 -2.40 -28.87 -8.36
N PHE A 124 -2.36 -28.31 -7.15
CA PHE A 124 -3.09 -27.07 -6.85
C PHE A 124 -2.61 -25.87 -7.68
N GLN A 125 -1.37 -25.97 -8.19
CA GLN A 125 -0.71 -25.01 -9.08
C GLN A 125 -0.87 -25.44 -10.53
N ILE A 126 -1.08 -24.46 -11.40
CA ILE A 126 -1.06 -24.61 -12.85
C ILE A 126 0.33 -24.21 -13.31
N ALA A 127 1.14 -25.20 -13.71
CA ALA A 127 2.49 -25.02 -14.24
C ALA A 127 2.53 -25.21 -15.76
N CYS A 128 3.51 -24.59 -16.42
CA CYS A 128 3.69 -24.66 -17.88
C CYS A 128 4.65 -25.78 -18.34
N GLY A 129 5.45 -26.36 -17.44
CA GLY A 129 6.47 -27.37 -17.77
C GLY A 129 7.78 -26.80 -18.35
N ASP A 130 7.71 -25.70 -19.12
CA ASP A 130 8.83 -25.27 -19.97
C ASP A 130 9.62 -24.02 -19.51
N CYS A 131 9.09 -23.23 -18.57
CA CYS A 131 9.76 -22.02 -18.07
C CYS A 131 10.97 -22.36 -17.15
N PHE A 132 11.74 -21.36 -16.73
CA PHE A 132 12.97 -21.58 -15.97
C PHE A 132 12.70 -22.27 -14.62
N GLN A 133 11.62 -21.88 -13.94
CA GLN A 133 11.18 -22.50 -12.69
C GLN A 133 10.60 -23.91 -12.91
N CYS A 134 9.74 -24.09 -13.92
CA CYS A 134 9.13 -25.40 -14.21
C CYS A 134 10.17 -26.48 -14.58
N LYS A 135 11.23 -26.12 -15.31
CA LYS A 135 12.35 -27.03 -15.60
C LYS A 135 13.10 -27.52 -14.37
N GLN A 136 13.01 -26.80 -13.26
CA GLN A 136 13.55 -27.18 -11.95
C GLN A 136 12.48 -27.83 -11.03
N LYS A 137 11.33 -28.21 -11.60
CA LYS A 137 10.12 -28.67 -10.89
C LYS A 137 9.55 -27.66 -9.86
N LEU A 138 9.94 -26.38 -9.92
CA LEU A 138 9.46 -25.31 -9.04
C LEU A 138 8.09 -24.80 -9.50
N SER A 139 7.07 -25.66 -9.45
CA SER A 139 5.74 -25.43 -10.04
C SER A 139 4.99 -24.22 -9.50
N SER A 140 5.25 -23.80 -8.26
CA SER A 140 4.58 -22.66 -7.62
C SER A 140 4.99 -21.30 -8.16
N GLN A 141 6.14 -21.23 -8.84
CA GLN A 141 6.73 -20.00 -9.37
C GLN A 141 6.63 -19.96 -10.92
N CYS A 142 5.53 -20.48 -11.48
CA CYS A 142 5.39 -20.61 -12.92
C CYS A 142 5.17 -19.26 -13.64
N GLU A 143 6.26 -18.74 -14.21
CA GLU A 143 6.43 -17.51 -15.02
C GLU A 143 5.48 -17.33 -16.25
N ARG A 144 4.43 -18.15 -16.42
CA ARG A 144 3.62 -18.22 -17.66
C ARG A 144 2.13 -18.49 -17.47
N THR A 145 1.64 -18.60 -16.24
CA THR A 145 0.28 -19.12 -15.95
C THR A 145 -0.55 -18.22 -15.03
N ASN A 146 0.05 -17.18 -14.44
CA ASN A 146 -0.68 -16.12 -13.77
C ASN A 146 -0.28 -14.77 -14.37
N SER A 147 -1.00 -14.20 -15.34
CA SER A 147 -0.62 -12.90 -15.93
C SER A 147 -1.01 -11.68 -15.08
N ASN A 148 -1.21 -11.86 -13.78
CA ASN A 148 -1.80 -10.85 -12.91
C ASN A 148 -0.81 -9.71 -12.61
N THR A 149 -1.12 -8.51 -13.06
CA THR A 149 -0.25 -7.34 -12.94
C THR A 149 -0.17 -6.82 -11.52
N THR A 150 -1.24 -6.94 -10.74
CA THR A 150 -1.28 -6.54 -9.32
C THR A 150 -0.41 -7.46 -8.48
N GLU A 151 -0.54 -8.78 -8.67
CA GLU A 151 0.32 -9.78 -8.02
C GLU A 151 1.79 -9.57 -8.37
N ARG A 152 2.11 -9.46 -9.66
CA ARG A 152 3.48 -9.19 -10.13
C ARG A 152 4.07 -7.90 -9.57
N ALA A 153 3.28 -6.84 -9.47
CA ALA A 153 3.72 -5.58 -8.87
C ALA A 153 3.90 -5.67 -7.35
N MET A 154 3.04 -6.44 -6.67
CA MET A 154 3.07 -6.61 -5.22
C MET A 154 4.25 -7.47 -4.74
N TYR A 155 4.59 -8.52 -5.48
CA TYR A 155 5.66 -9.47 -5.10
C TYR A 155 6.96 -9.29 -5.88
N GLY A 156 7.02 -8.36 -6.83
CA GLY A 156 8.21 -8.07 -7.65
C GLY A 156 8.54 -9.16 -8.68
N GLY A 157 7.67 -10.15 -8.85
CA GLY A 157 7.82 -11.31 -9.72
C GLY A 157 6.49 -12.04 -9.88
N GLN A 158 6.40 -12.91 -10.87
CA GLN A 158 5.17 -13.59 -11.28
C GLN A 158 5.11 -15.02 -10.71
N THR A 159 4.06 -15.35 -9.95
CA THR A 159 3.85 -16.72 -9.43
C THR A 159 3.00 -17.60 -10.37
N ALA A 160 2.74 -18.85 -10.00
CA ALA A 160 1.89 -19.76 -10.76
C ALA A 160 0.39 -19.42 -10.66
N GLY A 161 -0.38 -19.86 -11.66
CA GLY A 161 -1.84 -19.85 -11.54
C GLY A 161 -2.31 -20.88 -10.51
N MET A 162 -3.43 -20.63 -9.83
CA MET A 162 -3.99 -21.57 -8.84
C MET A 162 -5.46 -21.84 -9.12
N PHE A 163 -5.86 -23.11 -8.96
CA PHE A 163 -7.27 -23.51 -9.05
C PHE A 163 -8.09 -22.91 -7.89
N GLY A 164 -9.36 -22.61 -8.13
CA GLY A 164 -10.36 -22.39 -7.08
C GLY A 164 -10.04 -21.32 -6.03
N TYR A 165 -9.17 -20.37 -6.37
CA TYR A 165 -8.63 -19.35 -5.48
C TYR A 165 -9.26 -17.99 -5.81
N SER A 166 -8.52 -17.01 -6.34
CA SER A 166 -9.12 -15.76 -6.85
C SER A 166 -8.51 -15.33 -8.19
N HIS A 167 -8.99 -14.22 -8.75
CA HIS A 167 -8.40 -13.63 -9.96
C HIS A 167 -6.98 -13.09 -9.73
N PHE A 168 -6.56 -12.85 -8.48
CA PHE A 168 -5.19 -12.52 -8.11
C PHE A 168 -4.18 -13.62 -8.51
N THR A 169 -4.63 -14.88 -8.49
CA THR A 169 -3.86 -16.06 -8.89
C THR A 169 -4.39 -16.67 -10.20
N GLY A 170 -4.97 -15.84 -11.06
CA GLY A 170 -5.35 -16.21 -12.43
C GLY A 170 -6.80 -16.59 -12.68
N GLY A 171 -7.65 -16.65 -11.64
CA GLY A 171 -9.09 -16.80 -11.80
C GLY A 171 -9.50 -18.11 -12.48
N PHE A 172 -8.94 -19.24 -12.03
CA PHE A 172 -9.28 -20.56 -12.53
C PHE A 172 -10.32 -21.23 -11.63
N ALA A 173 -11.35 -21.84 -12.22
CA ALA A 173 -12.39 -22.57 -11.48
C ALA A 173 -11.82 -23.76 -10.71
N GLY A 174 -12.27 -23.94 -9.46
CA GLY A 174 -11.81 -25.00 -8.57
C GLY A 174 -12.48 -26.35 -8.73
N GLY A 175 -11.98 -27.31 -7.96
CA GLY A 175 -12.39 -28.71 -7.92
C GLY A 175 -13.32 -29.09 -6.78
N GLN A 176 -13.83 -28.16 -5.95
CA GLN A 176 -14.97 -28.43 -5.06
C GLN A 176 -16.28 -28.46 -5.85
N ALA A 177 -16.32 -29.33 -6.85
CA ALA A 177 -17.38 -29.52 -7.83
C ALA A 177 -17.41 -30.98 -8.30
N GLU A 178 -18.43 -31.38 -9.06
CA GLU A 178 -18.46 -32.74 -9.64
C GLU A 178 -17.57 -32.89 -10.88
N TYR A 179 -17.28 -31.79 -11.59
CA TYR A 179 -16.34 -31.74 -12.69
C TYR A 179 -15.47 -30.48 -12.64
N VAL A 180 -14.27 -30.55 -13.20
CA VAL A 180 -13.33 -29.42 -13.25
C VAL A 180 -12.49 -29.45 -14.54
N ARG A 181 -12.23 -28.27 -15.10
CA ARG A 181 -11.26 -28.05 -16.19
C ARG A 181 -9.87 -27.93 -15.61
N VAL A 182 -8.94 -28.77 -16.05
CA VAL A 182 -7.51 -28.71 -15.73
C VAL A 182 -6.75 -28.24 -16.97
N PRO A 183 -6.28 -26.97 -17.02
CA PRO A 183 -5.48 -26.49 -18.12
C PRO A 183 -4.07 -27.10 -18.11
N LEU A 184 -3.49 -27.24 -19.31
CA LEU A 184 -2.17 -27.84 -19.51
C LEU A 184 -2.06 -29.23 -18.86
N GLY A 185 -3.11 -30.05 -19.03
CA GLY A 185 -3.30 -31.32 -18.31
C GLY A 185 -2.18 -32.36 -18.52
N ASN A 186 -1.37 -32.22 -19.57
CA ASN A 186 -0.15 -33.03 -19.75
C ASN A 186 0.90 -32.82 -18.64
N VAL A 187 0.85 -31.67 -17.94
CA VAL A 187 1.86 -31.20 -16.99
C VAL A 187 1.35 -31.23 -15.55
N ASN A 188 0.08 -30.90 -15.33
CA ASN A 188 -0.50 -30.65 -14.00
C ASN A 188 -1.28 -31.84 -13.40
N LEU A 189 -1.22 -33.01 -14.03
CA LEU A 189 -1.87 -34.24 -13.59
C LEU A 189 -0.86 -35.37 -13.34
N LEU A 190 -0.92 -35.98 -12.17
CA LEU A 190 -0.19 -37.21 -11.83
C LEU A 190 -1.17 -38.39 -11.79
N GLU A 191 -0.86 -39.49 -12.50
CA GLU A 191 -1.72 -40.68 -12.53
C GLU A 191 -1.78 -41.34 -11.13
N ILE A 192 -2.97 -41.79 -10.74
CA ILE A 192 -3.20 -42.53 -9.50
C ILE A 192 -3.29 -44.03 -9.84
N PRO A 193 -2.27 -44.83 -9.49
CA PRO A 193 -2.25 -46.28 -9.74
C PRO A 193 -3.45 -46.99 -9.10
N GLU A 194 -3.92 -48.08 -9.73
CA GLU A 194 -5.15 -48.79 -9.35
C GLU A 194 -5.13 -49.34 -7.90
N ASP A 195 -3.96 -49.61 -7.35
CA ASP A 195 -3.72 -50.03 -5.96
C ASP A 195 -3.72 -48.87 -4.94
N VAL A 196 -3.69 -47.60 -5.40
CA VAL A 196 -3.74 -46.41 -4.54
C VAL A 196 -5.16 -45.83 -4.49
N PRO A 197 -5.82 -45.77 -3.31
CA PRO A 197 -7.13 -45.16 -3.16
C PRO A 197 -7.10 -43.63 -3.28
N ASP A 198 -8.17 -43.03 -3.82
CA ASP A 198 -8.35 -41.57 -3.93
C ASP A 198 -8.24 -40.88 -2.56
N GLU A 199 -8.77 -41.50 -1.50
CA GLU A 199 -8.66 -41.03 -0.11
C GLU A 199 -7.21 -40.86 0.39
N LYS A 200 -6.23 -41.49 -0.26
CA LYS A 200 -4.81 -41.28 0.04
C LYS A 200 -4.13 -40.37 -0.99
N ALA A 201 -4.42 -40.58 -2.27
CA ALA A 201 -3.80 -39.85 -3.37
C ALA A 201 -4.19 -38.36 -3.41
N LEU A 202 -5.42 -38.01 -3.00
CA LEU A 202 -5.94 -36.63 -3.03
C LEU A 202 -4.96 -35.61 -2.44
N TYR A 203 -4.31 -35.93 -1.32
CA TYR A 203 -3.46 -34.99 -0.59
C TYR A 203 -2.07 -34.77 -1.22
N LEU A 204 -1.76 -35.45 -2.33
CA LEU A 204 -0.65 -35.10 -3.21
C LEU A 204 -0.90 -33.82 -4.01
N SER A 205 -2.13 -33.31 -4.05
CA SER A 205 -2.48 -32.03 -4.70
C SER A 205 -1.87 -30.81 -4.01
N ASP A 206 -1.77 -30.83 -2.68
CA ASP A 206 -1.25 -29.74 -1.82
C ASP A 206 -0.59 -30.29 -0.55
N VAL A 207 -1.39 -30.74 0.43
CA VAL A 207 -0.95 -30.85 1.84
C VAL A 207 0.31 -31.69 2.04
N LEU A 208 0.48 -32.80 1.32
CA LEU A 208 1.67 -33.64 1.46
C LEU A 208 2.93 -32.95 0.90
N PRO A 209 2.98 -32.51 -0.39
CA PRO A 209 4.06 -31.65 -0.89
C PRO A 209 4.33 -30.42 -0.03
N THR A 210 3.29 -29.73 0.45
CA THR A 210 3.42 -28.50 1.25
C THR A 210 4.08 -28.76 2.60
N SER A 211 3.64 -29.79 3.30
CA SER A 211 4.24 -30.22 4.57
C SER A 211 5.67 -30.74 4.41
N TYR A 212 5.94 -31.44 3.31
CA TYR A 212 7.27 -31.96 3.00
C TYR A 212 8.25 -30.83 2.64
N ASN A 213 7.81 -29.87 1.82
CA ASN A 213 8.60 -28.68 1.48
C ASN A 213 8.93 -27.85 2.71
N ALA A 214 7.97 -27.61 3.60
CA ALA A 214 8.19 -26.84 4.83
C ALA A 214 9.35 -27.41 5.68
N VAL A 215 9.48 -28.74 5.76
CA VAL A 215 10.59 -29.40 6.48
C VAL A 215 11.90 -29.35 5.70
N HIS A 216 11.86 -29.70 4.42
CA HIS A 216 13.08 -29.84 3.61
C HIS A 216 13.71 -28.50 3.20
N ASP A 217 12.90 -27.48 2.92
CA ASP A 217 13.36 -26.17 2.46
C ASP A 217 13.75 -25.25 3.64
N THR A 218 13.13 -25.45 4.82
CA THR A 218 13.68 -24.95 6.12
C THR A 218 14.96 -25.70 6.53
N ALA A 219 15.35 -26.72 5.75
CA ALA A 219 16.55 -27.52 5.92
C ALA A 219 16.67 -28.18 7.31
N VAL A 220 15.61 -28.85 7.77
CA VAL A 220 15.66 -29.68 8.99
C VAL A 220 16.67 -30.83 8.80
N TYR A 221 17.54 -31.03 9.79
CA TYR A 221 18.60 -32.03 9.78
C TYR A 221 18.42 -33.08 10.90
N PRO A 222 19.03 -34.28 10.75
CA PRO A 222 19.09 -35.27 11.80
C PRO A 222 19.65 -34.69 13.11
N GLY A 223 18.93 -34.89 14.21
CA GLY A 223 19.26 -34.38 15.53
C GLY A 223 18.64 -33.02 15.88
N ASP A 224 18.13 -32.24 14.92
CA ASP A 224 17.49 -30.94 15.20
C ASP A 224 16.30 -31.07 16.17
N GLN A 225 16.12 -30.07 17.03
CA GLN A 225 14.88 -29.84 17.76
C GLN A 225 14.03 -28.83 16.98
N VAL A 226 12.87 -29.24 16.50
CA VAL A 226 12.01 -28.46 15.60
C VAL A 226 10.77 -27.98 16.36
N ALA A 227 10.44 -26.70 16.26
CA ALA A 227 9.18 -26.14 16.74
C ALA A 227 8.25 -25.81 15.57
N ILE A 228 6.97 -26.18 15.67
CA ILE A 228 5.97 -26.05 14.60
C ILE A 228 4.80 -25.23 15.15
N TRP A 229 4.60 -24.03 14.59
CA TRP A 229 3.42 -23.22 14.88
C TRP A 229 2.27 -23.71 13.99
N GLY A 230 1.19 -24.16 14.64
CA GLY A 230 0.05 -24.77 13.98
C GLY A 230 0.04 -26.31 14.06
N ALA A 231 -1.00 -26.85 14.68
CA ALA A 231 -1.34 -28.27 14.72
C ALA A 231 -2.50 -28.59 13.76
N GLY A 232 -2.53 -27.92 12.60
CA GLY A 232 -3.44 -28.23 11.48
C GLY A 232 -2.99 -29.45 10.68
N PRO A 233 -3.65 -29.78 9.55
CA PRO A 233 -3.26 -30.89 8.68
C PRO A 233 -1.82 -30.78 8.18
N ILE A 234 -1.45 -29.59 7.68
CA ILE A 234 -0.08 -29.30 7.22
C ILE A 234 0.91 -29.43 8.38
N GLY A 235 0.61 -28.84 9.54
CA GLY A 235 1.47 -28.96 10.73
C GLY A 235 1.67 -30.39 11.22
N HIS A 236 0.61 -31.18 11.27
CA HIS A 236 0.68 -32.60 11.67
C HIS A 236 1.61 -33.38 10.72
N MET A 237 1.43 -33.21 9.41
CA MET A 237 2.27 -33.87 8.42
C MET A 237 3.71 -33.31 8.38
N ALA A 238 3.92 -32.02 8.61
CA ALA A 238 5.24 -31.42 8.73
C ALA A 238 5.98 -31.96 9.97
N GLY A 239 5.27 -32.18 11.07
CA GLY A 239 5.83 -32.85 12.25
C GLY A 239 6.22 -34.30 11.98
N PHE A 240 5.41 -35.05 11.23
CA PHE A 240 5.78 -36.39 10.76
C PHE A 240 7.06 -36.33 9.91
N PHE A 241 7.11 -35.46 8.90
CA PHE A 241 8.29 -35.34 8.03
C PHE A 241 9.53 -34.82 8.76
N ALA A 242 9.40 -33.98 9.79
CA ALA A 242 10.53 -33.57 10.63
C ALA A 242 11.08 -34.74 11.45
N ALA A 243 10.20 -35.54 12.06
CA ALA A 243 10.59 -36.75 12.80
C ALA A 243 11.25 -37.81 11.89
N ASP A 244 10.77 -37.93 10.65
CA ASP A 244 11.24 -38.78 9.56
C ASP A 244 12.61 -38.32 9.00
N ALA A 245 12.81 -37.01 8.85
CA ALA A 245 14.10 -36.39 8.55
C ALA A 245 15.13 -36.50 9.69
N GLY A 246 14.77 -37.16 10.80
CA GLY A 246 15.67 -37.47 11.90
C GLY A 246 15.71 -36.43 13.02
N ALA A 247 14.76 -35.49 13.10
CA ALA A 247 14.64 -34.59 14.24
C ALA A 247 14.63 -35.38 15.57
N SER A 248 15.30 -34.84 16.59
CA SER A 248 15.36 -35.42 17.94
C SER A 248 14.12 -35.07 18.78
N LYS A 249 13.45 -33.96 18.44
CA LYS A 249 12.24 -33.47 19.11
C LYS A 249 11.41 -32.65 18.13
N VAL A 250 10.08 -32.80 18.18
CA VAL A 250 9.10 -32.02 17.43
C VAL A 250 8.11 -31.41 18.43
N ILE A 251 8.11 -30.08 18.53
CA ILE A 251 7.33 -29.31 19.50
C ILE A 251 6.20 -28.58 18.78
N PHE A 252 4.95 -28.95 19.05
CA PHE A 252 3.79 -28.24 18.48
C PHE A 252 3.38 -27.04 19.33
N VAL A 253 3.13 -25.91 18.69
CA VAL A 253 2.57 -24.68 19.29
C VAL A 253 1.19 -24.42 18.67
N ASP A 254 0.12 -24.78 19.38
CA ASP A 254 -1.29 -24.50 19.01
C ASP A 254 -2.15 -24.52 20.31
N THR A 255 -3.44 -24.82 20.21
CA THR A 255 -4.40 -24.92 21.32
C THR A 255 -5.28 -26.16 21.12
N GLU A 256 -5.94 -26.61 22.19
CA GLU A 256 -6.99 -27.63 22.09
C GLU A 256 -8.14 -27.19 21.16
N PRO A 257 -8.80 -28.15 20.46
CA PRO A 257 -8.57 -29.61 20.52
C PRO A 257 -7.44 -30.14 19.63
N ARG A 258 -6.76 -29.28 18.84
CA ARG A 258 -5.77 -29.75 17.84
C ARG A 258 -4.58 -30.47 18.45
N LEU A 259 -4.08 -30.01 19.60
CA LEU A 259 -2.94 -30.64 20.29
C LEU A 259 -3.29 -32.07 20.74
N THR A 260 -4.48 -32.28 21.31
CA THR A 260 -5.00 -33.62 21.63
C THR A 260 -5.09 -34.50 20.38
N ILE A 261 -5.68 -34.01 19.29
CA ILE A 261 -5.85 -34.79 18.04
C ILE A 261 -4.49 -35.19 17.45
N VAL A 262 -3.51 -34.27 17.38
CA VAL A 262 -2.16 -34.60 16.90
C VAL A 262 -1.48 -35.62 17.81
N LYS A 263 -1.65 -35.53 19.13
CA LYS A 263 -1.10 -36.49 20.09
C LYS A 263 -1.68 -37.91 19.93
N GLU A 264 -3.00 -38.00 19.81
CA GLU A 264 -3.72 -39.29 19.69
C GLU A 264 -3.41 -40.01 18.37
N ARG A 265 -3.20 -39.24 17.31
CA ARG A 265 -2.96 -39.74 15.95
C ARG A 265 -1.48 -39.81 15.57
N TRP A 266 -0.58 -39.44 16.48
CA TRP A 266 0.85 -39.39 16.23
C TRP A 266 1.41 -40.79 15.89
N PRO A 267 2.28 -40.91 14.86
CA PRO A 267 2.86 -42.19 14.48
C PRO A 267 3.67 -42.85 15.61
N LYS A 268 3.33 -44.11 15.91
CA LYS A 268 3.86 -44.85 17.07
C LYS A 268 5.38 -44.98 17.06
N GLN A 269 6.02 -45.02 15.88
CA GLN A 269 7.48 -45.07 15.76
C GLN A 269 8.20 -43.77 16.18
N TYR A 270 7.46 -42.68 16.38
CA TYR A 270 7.98 -41.36 16.79
C TYR A 270 7.34 -40.86 18.10
N ALA A 271 6.70 -41.74 18.89
CA ALA A 271 5.94 -41.39 20.09
C ALA A 271 6.77 -40.74 21.21
N ASP A 272 8.08 -40.94 21.21
CA ASP A 272 9.07 -40.35 22.12
C ASP A 272 9.56 -38.96 21.66
N LYS A 273 9.26 -38.55 20.42
CA LYS A 273 9.75 -37.30 19.83
C LYS A 273 8.79 -36.11 19.96
N ILE A 274 7.53 -36.34 20.32
CA ILE A 274 6.48 -35.30 20.31
C ILE A 274 6.38 -34.55 21.65
N GLU A 275 6.34 -33.23 21.57
CA GLU A 275 6.09 -32.31 22.67
C GLU A 275 5.00 -31.29 22.28
N LEU A 276 4.26 -30.78 23.27
CA LEU A 276 3.08 -29.93 23.04
C LEU A 276 3.10 -28.67 23.91
N ILE A 277 2.93 -27.51 23.29
CA ILE A 277 2.76 -26.21 23.93
C ILE A 277 1.36 -25.68 23.61
N ASP A 278 0.51 -25.60 24.64
CA ASP A 278 -0.74 -24.85 24.57
C ASP A 278 -0.49 -23.37 24.83
N TYR A 279 -0.45 -22.57 23.76
CA TYR A 279 -0.15 -21.14 23.87
C TYR A 279 -1.18 -20.36 24.71
N LYS A 280 -2.41 -20.87 24.88
CA LYS A 280 -3.42 -20.21 25.74
C LYS A 280 -3.13 -20.37 27.24
N LYS A 281 -2.27 -21.31 27.62
CA LYS A 281 -1.81 -21.50 29.02
C LYS A 281 -0.60 -20.63 29.35
N LEU A 282 0.00 -19.95 28.38
CA LEU A 282 1.20 -19.12 28.52
C LEU A 282 0.89 -17.62 28.47
N SER A 283 1.85 -16.81 28.91
CA SER A 283 1.78 -15.34 28.87
C SER A 283 2.38 -14.78 27.56
N PHE A 284 2.08 -13.52 27.26
CA PHE A 284 2.55 -12.79 26.08
C PHE A 284 3.21 -11.46 26.48
N GLY A 285 4.08 -10.92 25.60
CA GLY A 285 4.76 -9.63 25.81
C GLY A 285 5.85 -9.67 26.87
N ALA A 286 6.32 -8.50 27.31
CA ALA A 286 7.33 -8.37 28.36
C ALA A 286 6.73 -8.75 29.73
N THR A 287 7.09 -9.92 30.24
CA THR A 287 6.52 -10.50 31.47
C THR A 287 7.49 -11.46 32.13
N ASN A 288 7.42 -11.55 33.47
CA ASN A 288 8.21 -12.50 34.27
C ASN A 288 7.56 -13.89 34.37
N LYS A 289 6.48 -14.14 33.61
CA LYS A 289 5.78 -15.43 33.52
C LYS A 289 6.21 -16.19 32.26
N PRO A 290 6.09 -17.53 32.23
CA PRO A 290 6.40 -18.31 31.02
C PRO A 290 5.63 -17.83 29.78
N THR A 291 6.35 -17.59 28.70
CA THR A 291 5.88 -17.28 27.34
C THR A 291 6.25 -18.41 26.39
N VAL A 292 5.70 -18.46 25.18
CA VAL A 292 6.10 -19.45 24.16
C VAL A 292 7.62 -19.44 23.94
N VAL A 293 8.21 -18.25 23.80
CA VAL A 293 9.66 -18.03 23.64
C VAL A 293 10.47 -18.61 24.81
N SER A 294 10.06 -18.32 26.06
CA SER A 294 10.81 -18.80 27.23
C SER A 294 10.69 -20.31 27.40
N THR A 295 9.49 -20.86 27.19
CA THR A 295 9.21 -22.30 27.31
C THR A 295 9.95 -23.09 26.23
N LEU A 296 9.96 -22.63 24.98
CA LEU A 296 10.75 -23.25 23.91
C LEU A 296 12.25 -23.20 24.20
N LYS A 297 12.77 -22.12 24.80
CA LYS A 297 14.16 -22.04 25.24
C LYS A 297 14.46 -23.03 26.36
N GLU A 298 13.62 -23.11 27.38
CA GLU A 298 13.75 -24.07 28.49
C GLU A 298 13.75 -25.52 27.97
N MET A 299 12.75 -25.91 27.17
CA MET A 299 12.62 -27.25 26.58
C MET A 299 13.77 -27.64 25.65
N CYS A 300 14.51 -26.66 25.11
CA CYS A 300 15.66 -26.86 24.21
C CYS A 300 17.00 -26.51 24.87
N GLY A 301 17.11 -26.63 26.20
CA GLY A 301 18.37 -26.48 26.93
C GLY A 301 18.87 -25.03 27.00
N GLY A 302 17.96 -24.09 27.25
CA GLY A 302 18.22 -22.65 27.40
C GLY A 302 18.44 -21.89 26.09
N ARG A 303 18.69 -22.58 24.96
CA ARG A 303 19.06 -21.95 23.68
C ARG A 303 17.90 -21.70 22.74
N GLY A 304 16.85 -22.54 22.81
CA GLY A 304 15.76 -22.56 21.83
C GLY A 304 15.94 -23.63 20.74
N PRO A 305 14.89 -23.95 19.97
CA PRO A 305 14.92 -24.94 18.91
C PRO A 305 15.91 -24.57 17.79
N ASP A 306 16.34 -25.59 17.05
CA ASP A 306 17.27 -25.49 15.92
C ASP A 306 16.59 -25.00 14.63
N ALA A 307 15.29 -25.26 14.50
CA ALA A 307 14.43 -24.81 13.42
C ALA A 307 13.01 -24.49 13.93
N ALA A 308 12.38 -23.47 13.34
CA ALA A 308 10.98 -23.12 13.53
C ALA A 308 10.25 -23.16 12.19
N ILE A 309 9.05 -23.75 12.16
CA ILE A 309 8.23 -23.85 10.95
C ILE A 309 6.87 -23.22 11.24
N GLU A 310 6.47 -22.25 10.41
CA GLU A 310 5.16 -21.61 10.42
C GLU A 310 4.27 -22.29 9.37
N VAL A 311 3.21 -22.94 9.85
CA VAL A 311 2.19 -23.66 9.07
C VAL A 311 0.83 -23.46 9.74
N SER A 312 0.64 -22.27 10.33
CA SER A 312 -0.38 -22.02 11.32
C SER A 312 -1.62 -21.36 10.73
N ARG A 313 -2.69 -21.47 11.51
CA ARG A 313 -3.79 -20.53 11.49
C ARG A 313 -4.20 -20.32 12.93
N THR A 314 -3.69 -19.25 13.53
CA THR A 314 -3.80 -18.99 14.97
C THR A 314 -5.07 -18.23 15.35
N PRO A 315 -5.87 -18.76 16.29
CA PRO A 315 -6.82 -17.96 17.05
C PRO A 315 -6.15 -16.83 17.84
N SER A 316 -6.62 -15.59 17.67
CA SER A 316 -6.20 -14.44 18.49
C SER A 316 -6.54 -14.64 19.97
N PRO A 317 -5.57 -14.50 20.91
CA PRO A 317 -5.83 -14.62 22.34
C PRO A 317 -6.25 -13.29 22.97
N LYS A 318 -7.40 -12.69 22.57
CA LYS A 318 -8.08 -11.56 23.27
C LYS A 318 -9.44 -11.18 22.65
N SER A 319 -10.51 -11.94 22.91
CA SER A 319 -11.90 -11.48 22.62
C SER A 319 -12.93 -11.75 23.72
N SER A 320 -12.51 -12.29 24.87
CA SER A 320 -13.42 -12.49 26.01
C SER A 320 -13.49 -11.25 26.92
N ARG A 321 -14.71 -10.73 27.13
CA ARG A 321 -15.15 -9.74 28.15
C ARG A 321 -15.14 -8.25 27.75
N ARG A 322 -16.02 -7.85 26.81
CA ARG A 322 -17.27 -7.09 27.11
C ARG A 322 -18.07 -6.76 25.84
N ALA A 323 -19.40 -6.93 25.92
CA ALA A 323 -20.43 -6.37 25.03
C ALA A 323 -20.46 -6.77 23.52
N GLY A 324 -20.93 -7.98 23.24
CA GLY A 324 -22.19 -8.09 22.47
C GLY A 324 -22.19 -7.99 20.95
N HIS A 325 -21.16 -8.48 20.25
CA HIS A 325 -21.33 -9.10 18.93
C HIS A 325 -20.62 -10.46 18.94
N ALA A 326 -21.23 -11.48 18.34
CA ALA A 326 -20.72 -12.86 18.39
C ALA A 326 -19.94 -13.21 17.13
N ASN A 327 -18.87 -13.99 17.32
CA ASN A 327 -18.05 -14.69 16.32
C ASN A 327 -17.47 -13.81 15.20
N GLN A 328 -16.21 -13.40 15.35
CA GLN A 328 -15.47 -12.78 14.26
C GLN A 328 -13.97 -13.14 14.29
N ASP A 329 -13.52 -13.72 13.16
CA ASP A 329 -12.22 -13.62 12.47
C ASP A 329 -10.94 -14.21 13.15
N GLN A 330 -10.23 -15.07 12.40
CA GLN A 330 -9.01 -15.81 12.79
C GLN A 330 -8.16 -16.20 11.56
N CYS A 331 -7.43 -15.26 10.99
CA CYS A 331 -6.42 -15.45 9.95
C CYS A 331 -5.06 -14.89 10.40
N VAL A 332 -3.96 -15.37 9.82
CA VAL A 332 -2.63 -14.76 10.01
C VAL A 332 -2.49 -13.56 9.08
N ALA A 333 -2.91 -13.71 7.81
CA ALA A 333 -3.25 -12.61 6.92
C ALA A 333 -4.29 -11.66 7.53
N GLY A 334 -3.83 -10.49 7.99
CA GLY A 334 -4.64 -9.31 8.31
C GLY A 334 -5.50 -9.34 9.60
N GLU A 335 -5.50 -10.40 10.40
CA GLU A 335 -6.44 -10.55 11.55
C GLU A 335 -5.75 -10.83 12.91
N TYR A 336 -4.43 -11.01 12.94
CA TYR A 336 -3.67 -11.39 14.15
C TYR A 336 -2.89 -10.21 14.77
N ALA A 337 -3.59 -9.24 15.36
CA ALA A 337 -2.94 -8.18 16.15
C ALA A 337 -2.77 -8.59 17.63
N LYS A 338 -1.53 -8.77 18.13
CA LYS A 338 -1.26 -9.00 19.57
C LYS A 338 -1.50 -7.75 20.43
N GLY A 339 -1.51 -6.55 19.81
CA GLY A 339 -1.63 -5.24 20.46
C GLY A 339 -2.68 -4.31 19.81
N TRP A 340 -3.15 -3.33 20.57
CA TRP A 340 -4.16 -2.36 20.13
C TRP A 340 -3.67 -1.42 19.02
N MET A 341 -2.37 -1.14 18.99
CA MET A 341 -1.72 -0.29 17.97
C MET A 341 -1.70 -1.02 16.61
N HIS A 342 -1.25 -2.27 16.57
CA HIS A 342 -1.28 -3.10 15.36
C HIS A 342 -2.72 -3.36 14.87
N TRP A 343 -3.70 -3.54 15.78
CA TRP A 343 -5.11 -3.58 15.37
C TRP A 343 -5.55 -2.28 14.69
N ALA A 344 -5.12 -1.12 15.19
CA ALA A 344 -5.42 0.17 14.57
C ALA A 344 -4.71 0.29 13.20
N GLU A 345 -3.45 -0.13 13.08
CA GLU A 345 -2.66 -0.11 11.84
C GLU A 345 -3.27 -0.99 10.73
N LEU A 346 -3.79 -2.18 11.07
CA LEU A 346 -4.58 -3.03 10.17
C LEU A 346 -5.92 -2.36 9.77
N MET A 347 -6.64 -1.79 10.73
CA MET A 347 -7.96 -1.16 10.50
C MET A 347 -7.93 0.08 9.60
N VAL A 348 -6.80 0.79 9.56
CA VAL A 348 -6.58 1.97 8.70
C VAL A 348 -5.85 1.66 7.39
N GLY A 349 -5.35 0.42 7.23
CA GLY A 349 -4.60 -0.01 6.05
C GLY A 349 -3.14 0.47 6.02
N ALA A 350 -2.56 0.84 7.17
CA ALA A 350 -1.12 1.08 7.29
C ALA A 350 -0.31 -0.23 7.39
N GLU A 351 -0.97 -1.32 7.77
CA GLU A 351 -0.45 -2.67 7.80
C GLU A 351 -1.47 -3.57 7.06
N THR A 352 -1.01 -4.55 6.29
CA THR A 352 -1.90 -5.48 5.57
C THR A 352 -1.64 -6.95 5.91
N ASP A 353 -0.59 -7.23 6.67
CA ASP A 353 -0.29 -8.55 7.21
C ASP A 353 0.47 -8.48 8.55
N THR A 354 0.65 -9.60 9.25
CA THR A 354 1.08 -9.61 10.66
C THR A 354 2.46 -10.27 10.89
N SER A 355 3.33 -9.65 11.69
CA SER A 355 4.69 -10.18 11.95
C SER A 355 4.83 -10.99 13.25
N GLU A 356 3.82 -11.04 14.12
CA GLU A 356 4.04 -11.50 15.50
C GLU A 356 4.31 -12.99 15.68
N ILE A 357 3.95 -13.86 14.73
CA ILE A 357 4.36 -15.27 14.76
C ILE A 357 5.80 -15.39 14.29
N ILE A 358 6.15 -14.70 13.21
CA ILE A 358 7.51 -14.68 12.64
C ILE A 358 8.50 -14.12 13.66
N ASN A 359 8.15 -13.03 14.35
CA ASN A 359 8.93 -12.46 15.45
C ASN A 359 9.08 -13.43 16.62
N GLU A 360 7.99 -14.11 17.02
CA GLU A 360 8.02 -15.10 18.09
C GLU A 360 8.92 -16.30 17.73
N MET A 361 8.92 -16.74 16.46
CA MET A 361 9.83 -17.77 15.96
C MET A 361 11.28 -17.31 15.97
N ILE A 362 11.58 -16.13 15.40
CA ILE A 362 12.92 -15.51 15.39
C ILE A 362 13.46 -15.41 16.83
N GLU A 363 12.63 -14.95 17.77
CA GLU A 363 13.00 -14.86 19.18
C GLU A 363 13.14 -16.23 19.85
N SER A 364 12.37 -17.24 19.44
CA SER A 364 12.38 -18.59 20.01
C SER A 364 13.59 -19.42 19.61
N VAL A 365 13.95 -19.46 18.31
CA VAL A 365 15.06 -20.30 17.81
C VAL A 365 16.40 -19.89 18.43
N ARG A 366 17.36 -20.82 18.48
CA ARG A 366 18.75 -20.49 18.87
C ARG A 366 19.41 -19.52 17.88
N ASN A 367 20.52 -18.91 18.28
CA ASN A 367 21.38 -18.16 17.36
C ASN A 367 21.86 -19.08 16.22
N PHE A 368 21.95 -18.54 15.01
CA PHE A 368 22.09 -19.30 13.75
C PHE A 368 21.04 -20.41 13.55
N GLY A 369 19.85 -20.24 14.13
CA GLY A 369 18.66 -21.06 13.85
C GLY A 369 18.02 -20.72 12.52
N ARG A 370 17.03 -21.52 12.12
CA ARG A 370 16.29 -21.37 10.85
C ARG A 370 14.81 -21.18 11.14
N CYS A 371 14.15 -20.30 10.39
CA CYS A 371 12.70 -20.10 10.42
C CYS A 371 12.16 -20.22 8.99
N GLY A 372 11.15 -21.06 8.78
CA GLY A 372 10.46 -21.20 7.50
C GLY A 372 8.98 -20.81 7.59
N ILE A 373 8.48 -20.17 6.55
CA ILE A 373 7.14 -19.55 6.49
C ILE A 373 6.34 -20.18 5.36
N THR A 374 5.42 -21.09 5.71
CA THR A 374 4.55 -21.82 4.76
C THR A 374 3.06 -21.48 4.94
N GLY A 375 2.66 -20.82 6.05
CA GLY A 375 1.32 -20.24 6.16
C GLY A 375 1.08 -19.11 5.16
N VAL A 376 -0.20 -18.75 4.99
CA VAL A 376 -0.61 -17.76 3.99
C VAL A 376 -0.44 -16.35 4.52
N TYR A 377 0.53 -15.66 3.92
CA TYR A 377 0.74 -14.21 4.01
C TYR A 377 0.52 -13.61 2.62
N VAL A 378 -0.09 -12.44 2.56
CA VAL A 378 -0.48 -11.75 1.32
C VAL A 378 0.06 -10.32 1.28
N GLY A 379 0.22 -9.68 2.44
CA GLY A 379 0.48 -8.24 2.56
C GLY A 379 1.83 -7.84 3.17
N TYR A 380 1.92 -6.57 3.58
CA TYR A 380 3.07 -5.94 4.22
C TYR A 380 2.87 -5.84 5.75
N THR A 381 3.94 -6.02 6.51
CA THR A 381 3.97 -5.86 7.98
C THR A 381 5.06 -4.88 8.41
N ASN A 382 4.77 -4.00 9.36
CA ASN A 382 5.64 -2.92 9.81
C ASN A 382 6.56 -3.33 10.98
N HIS A 383 6.13 -4.28 11.81
CA HIS A 383 6.80 -4.64 13.07
C HIS A 383 7.78 -5.82 12.95
N PHE A 384 8.24 -6.15 11.74
CA PHE A 384 9.15 -7.27 11.51
C PHE A 384 10.53 -7.06 12.19
N ASN A 385 10.93 -8.00 13.06
CA ASN A 385 12.10 -7.89 13.94
C ASN A 385 13.44 -8.17 13.21
N VAL A 386 13.76 -7.32 12.23
CA VAL A 386 14.99 -7.39 11.40
C VAL A 386 16.27 -7.30 12.24
N GLY A 387 16.23 -6.59 13.37
CA GLY A 387 17.37 -6.50 14.31
C GLY A 387 17.72 -7.84 14.93
N SER A 388 16.73 -8.55 15.51
CA SER A 388 16.93 -9.89 16.07
C SER A 388 17.33 -10.92 15.00
N LEU A 389 16.79 -10.77 13.78
CA LEU A 389 17.18 -11.60 12.64
C LEU A 389 18.69 -11.46 12.33
N MET A 390 19.17 -10.22 12.18
CA MET A 390 20.55 -9.91 11.80
C MET A 390 21.55 -10.22 12.92
N GLU A 391 21.37 -9.65 14.11
CA GLU A 391 22.32 -9.73 15.23
C GLU A 391 22.53 -11.18 15.74
N ARG A 392 21.53 -12.04 15.55
CA ARG A 392 21.58 -13.45 15.97
C ARG A 392 21.84 -14.42 14.83
N GLY A 393 22.05 -13.91 13.61
CA GLY A 393 22.34 -14.69 12.41
C GLY A 393 21.23 -15.66 12.01
N ILE A 394 19.97 -15.33 12.29
CA ILE A 394 18.82 -16.19 12.03
C ILE A 394 18.56 -16.23 10.51
N ARG A 395 18.25 -17.43 10.00
CA ARG A 395 18.00 -17.65 8.57
C ARG A 395 16.51 -17.77 8.31
N LEU A 396 15.94 -16.90 7.48
CA LEU A 396 14.63 -17.15 6.88
C LEU A 396 14.83 -18.02 5.63
N ILE A 397 14.53 -19.32 5.74
CA ILE A 397 14.63 -20.31 4.66
C ILE A 397 13.46 -21.31 4.79
N GLY A 398 12.94 -21.84 3.68
CA GLY A 398 11.70 -22.61 3.71
C GLY A 398 10.45 -21.73 3.63
N ASN A 399 10.44 -20.79 2.68
CA ASN A 399 9.40 -19.77 2.58
C ASN A 399 8.58 -19.90 1.29
N GLY A 400 7.27 -19.69 1.39
CA GLY A 400 6.36 -19.55 0.26
C GLY A 400 5.65 -20.83 -0.20
N GLN A 401 4.92 -20.71 -1.31
CA GLN A 401 4.06 -21.75 -1.86
C GLN A 401 4.88 -22.97 -2.33
N ALA A 402 4.53 -24.16 -1.85
CA ALA A 402 5.36 -25.35 -2.03
C ALA A 402 5.25 -25.94 -3.44
N PRO A 403 6.37 -26.24 -4.14
CA PRO A 403 6.35 -26.75 -5.50
C PRO A 403 5.92 -28.23 -5.56
N VAL A 404 4.63 -28.48 -5.77
CA VAL A 404 4.01 -29.82 -5.85
C VAL A 404 4.79 -30.77 -6.76
N HIS A 405 5.15 -30.30 -7.96
CA HIS A 405 5.77 -31.14 -8.98
C HIS A 405 7.16 -31.67 -8.57
N LYS A 406 7.81 -31.04 -7.59
CA LYS A 406 9.12 -31.43 -7.04
C LYS A 406 9.03 -32.69 -6.18
N TYR A 407 7.87 -32.99 -5.59
CA TYR A 407 7.76 -34.01 -4.52
C TYR A 407 6.65 -35.05 -4.74
N TRP A 408 5.61 -34.77 -5.53
CA TRP A 408 4.42 -35.62 -5.62
C TRP A 408 4.66 -37.06 -6.11
N GLU A 409 5.68 -37.31 -6.95
CA GLU A 409 6.05 -38.63 -7.45
C GLU A 409 6.67 -39.48 -6.32
N ASP A 410 7.64 -38.93 -5.59
CA ASP A 410 8.30 -39.61 -4.47
C ASP A 410 7.31 -39.86 -3.32
N LEU A 411 6.42 -38.89 -3.05
CA LEU A 411 5.37 -39.03 -2.04
C LEU A 411 4.33 -40.09 -2.43
N LEU A 412 3.97 -40.21 -3.71
CA LEU A 412 3.11 -41.28 -4.22
C LEU A 412 3.76 -42.66 -4.02
N GLU A 413 5.05 -42.80 -4.32
CA GLU A 413 5.79 -44.06 -4.08
C GLU A 413 5.88 -44.41 -2.58
N ARG A 414 6.01 -43.42 -1.69
CA ARG A 414 5.92 -43.64 -0.24
C ARG A 414 4.52 -44.09 0.22
N ILE A 415 3.45 -43.55 -0.38
CA ILE A 415 2.07 -43.99 -0.10
C ILE A 415 1.88 -45.45 -0.55
N LYS A 416 2.37 -45.81 -1.74
CA LYS A 416 2.30 -47.19 -2.28
C LYS A 416 3.03 -48.21 -1.41
N LYS A 417 4.21 -47.86 -0.90
CA LYS A 417 5.00 -48.71 0.02
C LYS A 417 4.38 -48.84 1.42
N GLY A 418 3.50 -47.90 1.80
CA GLY A 418 2.94 -47.80 3.15
C GLY A 418 3.81 -47.02 4.14
N ASP A 419 4.93 -46.43 3.69
CA ASP A 419 5.84 -45.59 4.48
C ASP A 419 5.22 -44.24 4.87
N LEU A 420 4.12 -43.86 4.20
CA LEU A 420 3.34 -42.65 4.40
C LEU A 420 1.85 -42.99 4.38
N ASP A 421 1.14 -42.77 5.49
CA ASP A 421 -0.33 -42.93 5.58
C ASP A 421 -1.00 -41.55 5.71
N PRO A 422 -1.51 -40.94 4.62
CA PRO A 422 -2.14 -39.61 4.66
C PRO A 422 -3.40 -39.57 5.52
N LEU A 423 -4.03 -40.71 5.79
CA LEU A 423 -5.28 -40.79 6.55
C LEU A 423 -5.13 -40.35 8.02
N GLN A 424 -3.90 -40.25 8.55
CA GLN A 424 -3.66 -39.80 9.93
C GLN A 424 -4.21 -38.38 10.21
N MET A 425 -4.20 -37.47 9.22
CA MET A 425 -4.79 -36.13 9.37
C MET A 425 -6.29 -36.06 9.01
N VAL A 426 -6.85 -37.11 8.40
CA VAL A 426 -8.22 -37.10 7.88
C VAL A 426 -9.20 -37.38 9.01
N SER A 427 -10.05 -36.40 9.31
CA SER A 427 -10.99 -36.44 10.43
C SER A 427 -12.37 -36.92 10.03
N HIS A 428 -12.86 -36.52 8.86
CA HIS A 428 -14.26 -36.69 8.45
C HIS A 428 -14.36 -37.03 6.95
N ARG A 429 -15.53 -37.55 6.56
CA ARG A 429 -15.98 -37.65 5.16
C ARG A 429 -17.32 -36.91 5.04
N ALA A 430 -17.48 -36.13 3.99
CA ALA A 430 -18.67 -35.35 3.69
C ALA A 430 -18.97 -35.40 2.20
N ARG A 431 -20.17 -34.97 1.78
CA ARG A 431 -20.57 -34.95 0.37
C ARG A 431 -20.52 -33.53 -0.20
N VAL A 432 -20.37 -33.42 -1.52
CA VAL A 432 -20.33 -32.15 -2.25
C VAL A 432 -21.59 -31.28 -2.00
N GLU A 433 -22.76 -31.88 -1.74
CA GLU A 433 -24.00 -31.15 -1.45
C GLU A 433 -24.08 -30.53 -0.05
N ASP A 434 -23.12 -30.86 0.83
CA ASP A 434 -23.05 -30.36 2.21
C ASP A 434 -21.83 -29.43 2.43
N LEU A 435 -21.07 -29.11 1.36
CA LEU A 435 -19.87 -28.27 1.40
C LEU A 435 -20.11 -26.87 1.98
N ASP A 436 -21.25 -26.25 1.70
CA ASP A 436 -21.60 -24.93 2.20
C ASP A 436 -21.71 -24.89 3.74
N LYS A 437 -22.32 -25.92 4.33
CA LYS A 437 -22.36 -26.15 5.78
C LYS A 437 -20.98 -26.54 6.32
N LEU A 438 -20.25 -27.37 5.56
CA LEU A 438 -18.96 -27.91 5.96
C LEU A 438 -17.92 -26.80 6.20
N TYR A 439 -17.93 -25.73 5.39
CA TYR A 439 -17.03 -24.58 5.58
C TYR A 439 -17.17 -23.96 6.98
N TYR A 440 -18.41 -23.74 7.45
CA TYR A 440 -18.65 -23.17 8.78
C TYR A 440 -18.37 -24.18 9.92
N ALA A 441 -18.62 -25.48 9.70
CA ALA A 441 -18.26 -26.52 10.66
C ALA A 441 -16.73 -26.64 10.81
N PHE A 442 -16.01 -26.59 9.69
CA PHE A 442 -14.55 -26.62 9.61
C PHE A 442 -13.89 -25.39 10.24
N GLU A 443 -14.45 -24.19 10.02
CA GLU A 443 -14.02 -22.93 10.66
C GLU A 443 -14.09 -23.03 12.19
N LYS A 444 -15.25 -23.44 12.71
CA LYS A 444 -15.50 -23.58 14.15
C LYS A 444 -14.80 -24.79 14.78
N LYS A 445 -14.31 -25.73 13.96
CA LYS A 445 -13.76 -27.02 14.38
C LYS A 445 -14.81 -27.87 15.13
N GLU A 446 -16.07 -27.81 14.67
CA GLU A 446 -17.17 -28.64 15.17
C GLU A 446 -16.74 -30.12 15.10
N ASP A 447 -17.05 -30.88 16.16
CA ASP A 447 -16.67 -32.29 16.35
C ASP A 447 -15.19 -32.64 16.11
N GLY A 448 -14.29 -31.68 16.35
CA GLY A 448 -12.83 -31.88 16.19
C GLY A 448 -12.38 -31.93 14.72
N MET A 449 -13.18 -31.42 13.79
CA MET A 449 -12.90 -31.42 12.36
C MET A 449 -11.56 -30.72 12.04
N GLN A 450 -10.66 -31.44 11.34
CA GLN A 450 -9.29 -31.01 11.04
C GLN A 450 -8.96 -31.09 9.54
N LYS A 451 -9.36 -32.18 8.86
CA LYS A 451 -9.34 -32.36 7.38
C LYS A 451 -10.50 -33.27 6.98
N VAL A 452 -11.09 -33.04 5.81
CA VAL A 452 -12.30 -33.74 5.36
C VAL A 452 -12.11 -34.30 3.95
N PHE A 453 -12.44 -35.57 3.71
CA PHE A 453 -12.59 -36.07 2.35
C PHE A 453 -14.00 -35.72 1.83
N VAL A 454 -14.08 -34.95 0.75
CA VAL A 454 -15.35 -34.52 0.14
C VAL A 454 -15.61 -35.41 -1.06
N GLU A 455 -16.67 -36.21 -0.96
CA GLU A 455 -17.10 -37.15 -1.98
C GLU A 455 -18.15 -36.54 -2.94
N THR A 456 -18.19 -37.05 -4.17
CA THR A 456 -19.16 -36.72 -5.21
C THR A 456 -19.89 -38.01 -5.63
N LYS A 457 -20.85 -37.91 -6.55
CA LYS A 457 -21.46 -39.08 -7.20
C LYS A 457 -20.49 -39.97 -8.00
N PHE A 458 -19.23 -39.55 -8.20
CA PHE A 458 -18.19 -40.32 -8.89
C PHE A 458 -17.19 -40.99 -7.93
N SER A 459 -17.26 -40.71 -6.62
CA SER A 459 -16.33 -41.25 -5.63
C SER A 459 -16.42 -42.77 -5.51
N LEU A 460 -15.27 -43.40 -5.28
CA LEU A 460 -15.20 -44.80 -4.89
C LEU A 460 -15.77 -45.00 -3.47
N PRO A 461 -16.28 -46.21 -3.14
CA PRO A 461 -16.75 -46.53 -1.80
C PRO A 461 -15.68 -46.25 -0.73
N PRO A 462 -16.07 -45.86 0.51
CA PRO A 462 -15.13 -45.61 1.58
C PRO A 462 -14.18 -46.78 1.84
N LEU A 463 -12.91 -46.47 2.09
CA LEU A 463 -11.99 -47.46 2.61
C LEU A 463 -12.52 -48.08 3.92
N PRO A 464 -12.30 -49.38 4.15
CA PRO A 464 -12.66 -50.00 5.43
C PRO A 464 -11.96 -49.24 6.56
N LYS A 465 -12.76 -48.60 7.42
CA LYS A 465 -12.23 -47.86 8.58
C LYS A 465 -11.32 -48.80 9.38
N LYS A 466 -10.04 -48.44 9.58
CA LYS A 466 -9.25 -48.98 10.70
C LYS A 466 -10.08 -48.76 11.97
N PRO A 467 -10.11 -49.71 12.93
CA PRO A 467 -11.04 -49.66 14.05
C PRO A 467 -10.67 -48.56 15.06
N LEU A 468 -11.10 -47.33 14.74
CA LEU A 468 -11.11 -46.14 15.58
C LEU A 468 -12.39 -45.35 15.27
N GLU A 469 -13.41 -45.68 16.05
CA GLU A 469 -14.59 -44.87 16.44
C GLU A 469 -15.63 -44.43 15.39
N GLU A 470 -16.89 -44.46 15.84
CA GLU A 470 -18.09 -44.27 15.03
C GLU A 470 -18.40 -42.79 14.79
N SER A 471 -18.85 -42.44 13.58
CA SER A 471 -19.23 -41.07 13.21
C SER A 471 -20.70 -41.05 12.77
N MET A 472 -21.57 -40.41 13.55
CA MET A 472 -23.03 -40.40 13.33
C MET A 472 -23.47 -39.54 12.14
N TYR A 473 -23.44 -40.07 10.92
CA TYR A 473 -24.23 -39.53 9.81
C TYR A 473 -25.02 -40.58 9.01
N GLU A 474 -25.18 -41.78 9.56
CA GLU A 474 -26.01 -42.85 8.99
C GLU A 474 -27.31 -43.04 9.80
N LYS A 475 -28.18 -42.01 9.80
CA LYS A 475 -29.67 -42.07 9.96
C LYS A 475 -30.28 -40.68 10.22
N GLN A 476 -30.95 -40.11 9.22
CA GLN A 476 -32.33 -39.62 9.39
C GLN A 476 -33.03 -39.44 8.01
N PRO A 477 -34.32 -39.79 7.86
CA PRO A 477 -35.03 -39.64 6.60
C PRO A 477 -35.53 -38.21 6.37
N ARG A 478 -35.81 -37.86 5.10
CA ARG A 478 -36.43 -36.57 4.73
C ARG A 478 -37.72 -36.32 5.49
N ALA A 479 -37.76 -35.23 6.26
CA ALA A 479 -39.01 -34.64 6.75
C ALA A 479 -39.60 -33.70 5.68
N SER A 480 -40.93 -33.72 5.55
CA SER A 480 -41.69 -33.01 4.53
C SER A 480 -41.78 -31.50 4.76
N GLU A 481 -42.00 -30.77 3.66
CA GLU A 481 -42.32 -29.34 3.67
C GLU A 481 -43.49 -29.00 4.61
N GLY A 482 -43.29 -27.97 5.44
CA GLY A 482 -44.31 -27.35 6.28
C GLY A 482 -44.29 -25.83 6.08
N PRO A 483 -45.43 -25.12 6.23
CA PRO A 483 -45.59 -23.79 5.66
C PRO A 483 -44.71 -22.73 6.34
N LEU A 484 -44.20 -21.81 5.52
CA LEU A 484 -43.48 -20.61 5.94
C LEU A 484 -44.31 -19.82 6.96
N ALA A 485 -43.75 -19.59 8.14
CA ALA A 485 -44.39 -18.80 9.18
C ALA A 485 -44.42 -17.30 8.80
N GLU A 486 -45.59 -16.67 8.95
CA GLU A 486 -45.79 -15.24 8.68
C GLU A 486 -44.86 -14.31 9.48
N PRO A 487 -44.54 -13.11 8.94
CA PRO A 487 -43.64 -12.17 9.59
C PRO A 487 -44.23 -11.65 10.92
N ARG A 488 -43.54 -11.91 12.03
CA ARG A 488 -43.95 -11.40 13.35
C ARG A 488 -43.86 -9.87 13.40
N LYS A 489 -44.93 -9.27 13.92
CA LYS A 489 -45.14 -7.81 14.04
C LYS A 489 -44.03 -7.14 14.87
N GLY A 490 -43.70 -5.90 14.51
CA GLY A 490 -42.46 -5.22 14.90
C GLY A 490 -42.28 -4.88 16.38
N LEU A 491 -41.07 -4.43 16.70
CA LEU A 491 -40.59 -4.16 18.07
C LEU A 491 -41.53 -3.24 18.88
N PRO A 492 -41.83 -3.58 20.15
CA PRO A 492 -42.64 -2.74 21.03
C PRO A 492 -41.93 -1.41 21.35
N ALA A 493 -42.71 -0.34 21.45
CA ALA A 493 -42.23 1.06 21.45
C ALA A 493 -41.10 1.39 22.44
N ARG A 494 -41.02 0.68 23.58
CA ARG A 494 -39.95 0.83 24.58
C ARG A 494 -38.54 0.49 24.07
N TRP A 495 -38.39 -0.31 23.01
CA TRP A 495 -37.08 -0.66 22.43
C TRP A 495 -36.60 0.32 21.34
N ARG A 496 -37.49 1.14 20.77
CA ARG A 496 -37.11 2.10 19.72
C ARG A 496 -36.16 3.19 20.25
N TRP A 497 -36.36 3.61 21.50
CA TRP A 497 -35.52 4.62 22.15
C TRP A 497 -34.15 4.08 22.56
N SER A 498 -34.04 2.82 22.98
CA SER A 498 -32.75 2.18 23.30
C SER A 498 -31.90 1.94 22.03
N ILE A 499 -32.54 1.60 20.90
CA ILE A 499 -31.85 1.43 19.62
C ILE A 499 -31.43 2.79 19.03
N LEU A 500 -32.27 3.83 19.13
CA LEU A 500 -31.83 5.20 18.78
C LEU A 500 -30.67 5.67 19.67
N GLY A 501 -30.71 5.38 20.98
CA GLY A 501 -29.62 5.72 21.89
C GLY A 501 -28.32 5.00 21.55
N LEU A 502 -28.38 3.71 21.21
CA LEU A 502 -27.20 2.95 20.78
C LEU A 502 -26.64 3.45 19.43
N LEU A 503 -27.51 3.82 18.49
CA LEU A 503 -27.12 4.39 17.20
C LEU A 503 -26.57 5.83 17.35
N LEU A 504 -27.08 6.64 18.29
CA LEU A 504 -26.47 7.93 18.63
C LEU A 504 -25.10 7.74 19.27
N CYS A 505 -24.96 6.82 20.23
CA CYS A 505 -23.66 6.52 20.85
C CYS A 505 -22.65 5.97 19.83
N LEU A 506 -23.07 5.12 18.90
CA LEU A 506 -22.23 4.63 17.81
C LEU A 506 -21.88 5.75 16.82
N ALA A 507 -22.79 6.67 16.50
CA ALA A 507 -22.49 7.85 15.67
C ALA A 507 -21.53 8.83 16.37
N ILE A 508 -21.64 9.00 17.70
CA ILE A 508 -20.74 9.82 18.54
C ILE A 508 -19.36 9.15 18.73
N LEU A 509 -19.27 7.83 18.60
CA LEU A 509 -18.01 7.09 18.53
C LEU A 509 -17.40 7.14 17.11
N TYR A 510 -18.21 7.05 16.07
CA TYR A 510 -17.76 7.11 14.67
C TYR A 510 -17.30 8.52 14.24
N SER A 511 -17.80 9.57 14.90
CA SER A 511 -17.31 10.96 14.72
C SER A 511 -16.04 11.29 15.51
N ARG A 512 -15.44 10.31 16.21
CA ARG A 512 -14.23 10.46 17.04
C ARG A 512 -13.07 9.53 16.65
N ILE A 513 -13.00 9.13 15.37
CA ILE A 513 -11.84 8.42 14.81
C ILE A 513 -11.16 9.32 13.76
N PRO A 514 -10.01 9.95 14.07
CA PRO A 514 -9.29 10.82 13.14
C PRO A 514 -8.68 10.07 11.94
N GLN A 515 -8.78 10.69 10.76
CA GLN A 515 -8.23 10.17 9.50
C GLN A 515 -6.74 10.51 9.33
N THR A 516 -5.86 9.69 9.90
CA THR A 516 -4.43 9.69 9.55
C THR A 516 -3.93 8.26 9.60
N TRP A 517 -3.45 7.71 8.47
CA TRP A 517 -2.55 6.56 8.32
C TRP A 517 -2.58 6.09 6.85
N LEU A 518 -1.92 6.84 5.97
CA LEU A 518 -1.47 6.37 4.65
C LEU A 518 0.06 6.28 4.73
N PRO A 519 0.69 5.11 4.53
CA PRO A 519 2.15 5.01 4.56
C PRO A 519 2.82 5.70 3.35
N PRO A 520 4.11 6.07 3.44
CA PRO A 520 4.82 6.76 2.37
C PRO A 520 5.36 5.80 1.30
N HIS A 521 5.21 6.17 0.02
CA HIS A 521 5.84 5.44 -1.09
C HIS A 521 7.36 5.75 -1.15
N GLU A 522 8.22 4.81 -0.80
CA GLU A 522 9.64 4.91 -1.12
C GLU A 522 9.91 4.64 -2.61
N ARG A 523 10.68 5.52 -3.25
CA ARG A 523 11.13 5.39 -4.64
C ARG A 523 12.42 4.56 -4.70
N SER A 524 12.32 3.33 -5.20
CA SER A 524 13.45 2.69 -5.89
C SER A 524 13.46 3.11 -7.37
N SER A 525 14.62 3.04 -8.01
CA SER A 525 14.81 3.49 -9.39
C SER A 525 15.74 2.57 -10.16
N GLN A 526 15.47 2.40 -11.46
CA GLN A 526 16.26 1.67 -12.48
C GLN A 526 16.12 0.13 -12.47
N GLN A 527 16.03 -0.58 -13.61
CA GLN A 527 15.61 -0.21 -14.98
C GLN A 527 15.37 -1.51 -15.80
N CYS A 528 14.37 -1.49 -16.70
CA CYS A 528 14.09 -2.27 -17.93
C CYS A 528 14.77 -3.65 -18.21
N HIS A 529 14.20 -4.59 -18.98
CA HIS A 529 13.00 -4.65 -19.85
C HIS A 529 12.23 -5.97 -19.53
N ASN A 530 11.16 -6.45 -20.19
CA ASN A 530 10.37 -6.09 -21.39
C ASN A 530 8.95 -6.69 -21.16
N THR A 531 7.87 -6.49 -21.92
CA THR A 531 7.58 -5.94 -23.26
C THR A 531 6.46 -4.89 -23.18
N SER A 532 6.71 -3.64 -23.56
CA SER A 532 5.69 -2.57 -23.49
C SER A 532 4.84 -2.50 -24.77
N THR A 533 3.52 -2.68 -24.64
CA THR A 533 2.56 -2.27 -25.68
C THR A 533 2.41 -0.75 -25.64
N GLN A 534 3.27 -0.05 -26.36
CA GLN A 534 3.17 1.39 -26.58
C GLN A 534 2.07 1.72 -27.58
N PHE A 535 1.36 2.84 -27.37
CA PHE A 535 0.28 3.31 -28.25
C PHE A 535 0.32 4.83 -28.46
N SER A 536 -0.11 5.27 -29.64
CA SER A 536 -0.23 6.67 -30.04
C SER A 536 -1.69 7.02 -30.34
N TYR A 537 -2.10 8.27 -30.10
CA TYR A 537 -3.40 8.77 -30.54
C TYR A 537 -3.29 9.70 -31.76
N PRO A 538 -4.30 9.75 -32.65
CA PRO A 538 -4.27 10.62 -33.80
C PRO A 538 -4.08 12.09 -33.41
N GLY A 539 -3.04 12.73 -33.97
CA GLY A 539 -2.66 14.11 -33.67
C GLY A 539 -1.56 14.25 -32.61
N GLU A 540 -1.29 13.20 -31.82
CA GLU A 540 -0.18 13.18 -30.87
C GLU A 540 1.09 12.62 -31.53
N THR A 541 2.27 13.12 -31.12
CA THR A 541 3.57 12.67 -31.63
C THR A 541 4.34 11.78 -30.65
N ILE A 542 3.79 11.56 -29.46
CA ILE A 542 4.37 10.72 -28.41
C ILE A 542 3.69 9.36 -28.30
N LEU A 543 4.42 8.43 -27.68
CA LEU A 543 3.95 7.10 -27.33
C LEU A 543 3.62 7.04 -25.84
N TRP A 544 2.45 6.50 -25.55
CA TRP A 544 1.97 6.24 -24.20
C TRP A 544 2.10 4.76 -23.84
N GLU A 545 2.31 4.49 -22.56
CA GLU A 545 2.24 3.16 -21.97
C GLU A 545 1.35 3.17 -20.72
N PRO A 546 0.71 2.04 -20.33
CA PRO A 546 -0.07 1.97 -19.11
C PRO A 546 0.86 2.01 -17.89
N CYS A 547 0.56 2.88 -16.91
CA CYS A 547 1.39 3.05 -15.70
C CYS A 547 0.61 2.93 -14.39
N GLY A 548 -0.49 2.16 -14.40
CA GLY A 548 -1.36 1.89 -13.25
C GLY A 548 -2.75 2.50 -13.42
N ASP A 549 -3.44 2.71 -12.31
CA ASP A 549 -4.76 3.33 -12.29
C ASP A 549 -4.93 4.27 -11.08
N LEU A 550 -5.96 5.11 -11.15
CA LEU A 550 -6.44 5.89 -10.01
C LEU A 550 -7.94 5.63 -9.84
N LYS A 551 -8.30 4.81 -8.83
CA LYS A 551 -9.68 4.42 -8.50
C LYS A 551 -10.41 3.75 -9.67
N GLY A 552 -9.74 2.89 -10.41
CA GLY A 552 -10.29 2.20 -11.58
C GLY A 552 -10.31 3.02 -12.86
N ARG A 553 -9.63 4.18 -12.88
CA ARG A 553 -9.38 4.95 -14.12
C ARG A 553 -7.92 4.74 -14.53
N PRO A 554 -7.65 4.10 -15.69
CA PRO A 554 -6.28 3.90 -16.15
C PRO A 554 -5.49 5.20 -16.22
N LEU A 555 -4.21 5.09 -15.87
CA LEU A 555 -3.20 6.12 -16.05
C LEU A 555 -2.29 5.72 -17.21
N GLU A 556 -2.06 6.68 -18.10
CA GLU A 556 -1.16 6.58 -19.23
C GLU A 556 0.09 7.40 -18.89
N CYS A 557 1.28 6.85 -19.06
CA CYS A 557 2.53 7.58 -18.89
C CYS A 557 3.31 7.67 -20.19
N SER A 558 4.14 8.70 -20.28
CA SER A 558 5.08 8.91 -21.38
C SER A 558 6.29 9.69 -20.87
N SER A 559 7.28 9.93 -21.71
CA SER A 559 8.32 10.92 -21.47
C SER A 559 8.67 11.62 -22.76
N ILE A 560 8.97 12.91 -22.67
CA ILE A 560 9.53 13.70 -23.77
C ILE A 560 10.95 14.15 -23.41
N ASP A 561 11.81 14.23 -24.40
CA ASP A 561 13.09 14.92 -24.28
C ASP A 561 12.92 16.37 -24.75
N VAL A 562 13.22 17.32 -23.87
CA VAL A 562 13.23 18.75 -24.18
C VAL A 562 14.67 19.28 -24.27
N PRO A 563 14.96 20.26 -25.13
CA PRO A 563 16.26 20.93 -25.16
C PRO A 563 16.70 21.42 -23.77
N MET A 564 18.00 21.25 -23.46
CA MET A 564 18.58 21.86 -22.26
C MET A 564 18.34 23.38 -22.25
N ASP A 565 18.51 24.04 -23.40
CA ASP A 565 18.17 25.44 -23.61
C ASP A 565 17.07 25.58 -24.67
N GLN A 566 15.88 26.00 -24.27
CA GLN A 566 14.73 26.25 -25.13
C GLN A 566 14.79 27.64 -25.83
N PHE A 567 15.70 28.51 -25.41
CA PHE A 567 15.86 29.87 -25.97
C PHE A 567 17.07 30.01 -26.91
N SER A 568 17.87 28.94 -27.07
CA SER A 568 19.00 28.92 -28.01
C SER A 568 18.52 28.96 -29.47
N ALA A 569 19.17 29.79 -30.27
CA ALA A 569 19.01 29.81 -31.74
C ALA A 569 19.92 28.80 -32.45
N GLU A 570 20.89 28.21 -31.76
CA GLU A 570 21.74 27.14 -32.28
C GLU A 570 21.06 25.79 -32.09
N SER A 571 21.25 24.85 -33.02
CA SER A 571 20.64 23.51 -32.92
C SER A 571 20.95 22.87 -31.57
N PRO A 572 19.96 22.32 -30.85
CA PRO A 572 20.21 21.65 -29.60
C PRO A 572 21.20 20.51 -29.87
N GLY A 573 22.36 20.55 -29.20
CA GLY A 573 23.26 19.41 -29.16
C GLY A 573 22.59 18.23 -28.45
N ASN A 574 23.33 17.14 -28.26
CA ASN A 574 22.82 15.93 -27.58
C ASN A 574 22.60 16.12 -26.05
N LYS A 575 22.15 17.30 -25.60
CA LYS A 575 21.91 17.69 -24.20
C LYS A 575 20.46 18.08 -24.02
N THR A 576 19.73 17.26 -23.27
CA THR A 576 18.28 17.36 -23.07
C THR A 576 17.93 17.13 -21.60
N PHE A 577 16.73 17.55 -21.22
CA PHE A 577 16.05 16.99 -20.05
C PHE A 577 14.99 16.00 -20.51
N SER A 578 14.98 14.80 -19.93
CA SER A 578 13.84 13.89 -20.00
C SER A 578 12.79 14.37 -18.98
N VAL A 579 11.58 14.63 -19.46
CA VAL A 579 10.41 15.12 -18.71
C VAL A 579 9.33 14.03 -18.76
N PRO A 580 8.97 13.39 -17.64
CA PRO A 580 7.94 12.36 -17.61
C PRO A 580 6.55 13.00 -17.53
N LEU A 581 5.60 12.39 -18.23
CA LEU A 581 4.21 12.79 -18.33
C LEU A 581 3.30 11.70 -17.75
N MET A 582 2.20 12.08 -17.13
CA MET A 582 1.15 11.16 -16.69
C MET A 582 -0.23 11.75 -16.97
N ARG A 583 -1.10 10.94 -17.58
CA ARG A 583 -2.44 11.34 -18.02
C ARG A 583 -3.51 10.40 -17.50
N GLN A 584 -4.59 10.99 -16.96
CA GLN A 584 -5.86 10.31 -16.70
C GLN A 584 -6.90 10.81 -17.70
N ARG A 585 -7.46 9.92 -18.52
CA ARG A 585 -8.43 10.34 -19.54
C ARG A 585 -9.82 10.61 -18.97
N GLY A 586 -10.41 11.76 -19.34
CA GLY A 586 -11.86 11.98 -19.27
C GLY A 586 -12.60 11.26 -20.40
N LEU A 587 -13.84 10.82 -20.14
CA LEU A 587 -14.60 9.93 -21.04
C LEU A 587 -14.92 10.52 -22.42
N ASN A 588 -15.27 11.80 -22.49
CA ASN A 588 -15.65 12.50 -23.74
C ASN A 588 -14.69 13.66 -24.07
N ALA A 589 -13.51 13.64 -23.46
CA ALA A 589 -12.55 14.72 -23.57
C ALA A 589 -11.78 14.69 -24.90
N THR A 590 -11.49 15.89 -25.43
CA THR A 590 -10.65 16.12 -26.62
C THR A 590 -9.46 17.06 -26.33
N GLN A 591 -9.37 17.57 -25.11
CA GLN A 591 -8.32 18.47 -24.65
C GLN A 591 -7.73 17.97 -23.33
N ASN A 592 -6.46 18.27 -23.13
CA ASN A 592 -5.71 18.02 -21.91
C ASN A 592 -5.72 19.29 -21.05
N LEU A 593 -6.18 19.17 -19.80
CA LEU A 593 -5.95 20.14 -18.74
C LEU A 593 -4.61 19.78 -18.08
N LEU A 594 -3.61 20.64 -18.27
CA LEU A 594 -2.29 20.47 -17.66
C LEU A 594 -2.33 20.93 -16.19
N LEU A 595 -1.77 20.12 -15.30
CA LEU A 595 -1.78 20.35 -13.85
C LEU A 595 -0.34 20.45 -13.32
N ASN A 596 -0.08 21.48 -12.50
CA ASN A 596 1.18 21.60 -11.77
C ASN A 596 0.94 21.87 -10.26
N PRO A 597 1.54 21.08 -9.35
CA PRO A 597 1.33 21.17 -7.90
C PRO A 597 1.95 22.38 -7.19
N GLY A 598 2.87 23.10 -7.83
CA GLY A 598 3.76 24.03 -7.13
C GLY A 598 5.04 23.38 -6.62
N GLY A 599 5.56 23.85 -5.49
CA GLY A 599 6.93 23.61 -5.08
C GLY A 599 7.73 24.92 -5.11
N PRO A 600 8.70 25.13 -6.02
CA PRO A 600 8.91 24.49 -7.34
C PRO A 600 9.27 23.00 -7.43
N GLY A 601 9.74 22.38 -6.35
CA GLY A 601 10.21 20.99 -6.44
C GLY A 601 9.14 19.89 -6.57
N ALA A 602 7.84 20.18 -6.45
CA ALA A 602 6.85 19.11 -6.27
C ALA A 602 6.56 18.32 -7.57
N SER A 603 6.55 16.99 -7.46
CA SER A 603 6.29 16.08 -8.57
C SER A 603 4.82 16.13 -9.00
N GLY A 604 4.58 16.41 -10.28
CA GLY A 604 3.25 16.36 -10.87
C GLY A 604 2.69 14.94 -10.90
N LEU A 605 3.53 13.93 -11.17
CA LEU A 605 3.12 12.52 -11.14
C LEU A 605 2.57 12.14 -9.76
N ASP A 606 3.27 12.51 -8.68
CA ASP A 606 2.76 12.33 -7.31
C ASP A 606 1.49 13.16 -7.02
N HIS A 607 1.35 14.35 -7.62
CA HIS A 607 0.13 15.15 -7.51
C HIS A 607 -1.09 14.47 -8.18
N MET A 608 -0.91 13.76 -9.30
CA MET A 608 -1.99 12.94 -9.90
C MET A 608 -2.49 11.90 -8.91
N HIS A 609 -1.59 11.15 -8.26
CA HIS A 609 -1.98 10.15 -7.27
C HIS A 609 -2.65 10.78 -6.02
N ARG A 610 -2.11 11.89 -5.49
CA ARG A 610 -2.63 12.52 -4.27
C ARG A 610 -3.90 13.36 -4.46
N ARG A 611 -4.12 13.94 -5.64
CA ARG A 611 -5.19 14.93 -5.89
C ARG A 611 -6.01 14.70 -7.17
N GLY A 612 -5.60 13.80 -8.06
CA GLY A 612 -6.28 13.55 -9.34
C GLY A 612 -7.75 13.16 -9.20
N GLU A 613 -8.15 12.40 -8.17
CA GLU A 613 -9.56 12.06 -7.88
C GLU A 613 -10.39 13.30 -7.50
N LEU A 614 -9.85 14.17 -6.65
CA LEU A 614 -10.48 15.43 -6.27
C LEU A 614 -10.60 16.39 -7.46
N LEU A 615 -9.53 16.54 -8.24
CA LEU A 615 -9.52 17.40 -9.42
C LEU A 615 -10.47 16.86 -10.51
N ARG A 616 -10.53 15.54 -10.72
CA ARG A 616 -11.50 14.88 -11.60
C ARG A 616 -12.94 15.15 -11.16
N THR A 617 -13.19 15.18 -9.85
CA THR A 617 -14.51 15.51 -9.28
C THR A 617 -14.91 16.97 -9.51
N ILE A 618 -13.94 17.89 -9.56
CA ILE A 618 -14.17 19.32 -9.81
C ILE A 618 -14.32 19.63 -11.31
N VAL A 619 -13.46 19.05 -12.15
CA VAL A 619 -13.36 19.32 -13.61
C VAL A 619 -14.34 18.45 -14.42
N GLY A 620 -14.82 17.33 -13.87
CA GLY A 620 -15.70 16.40 -14.57
C GLY A 620 -14.99 15.65 -15.70
N GLU A 621 -15.74 15.23 -16.73
CA GLU A 621 -15.24 14.37 -17.82
C GLU A 621 -14.77 15.13 -19.07
N GLY A 622 -14.87 16.47 -19.10
CA GLY A 622 -14.61 17.29 -20.30
C GLY A 622 -13.15 17.34 -20.75
N PHE A 623 -12.21 17.07 -19.84
CA PHE A 623 -10.77 17.14 -20.09
C PHE A 623 -10.05 15.84 -19.70
N HIS A 624 -8.99 15.49 -20.42
CA HIS A 624 -7.98 14.60 -19.86
C HIS A 624 -7.19 15.40 -18.80
N LEU A 625 -6.96 14.83 -17.61
CA LEU A 625 -6.04 15.46 -16.65
C LEU A 625 -4.65 15.01 -17.04
N LEU A 626 -3.78 15.95 -17.40
CA LEU A 626 -2.40 15.72 -17.77
C LEU A 626 -1.50 16.40 -16.74
N THR A 627 -0.44 15.73 -16.31
CA THR A 627 0.58 16.32 -15.46
C THR A 627 1.95 15.84 -15.88
N PHE A 628 2.98 16.51 -15.36
CA PHE A 628 4.37 16.29 -15.69
C PHE A 628 5.23 16.61 -14.48
N ASP A 629 6.40 15.99 -14.38
CA ASP A 629 7.43 16.51 -13.48
C ASP A 629 8.27 17.54 -14.26
N PRO A 630 8.44 18.78 -13.77
CA PRO A 630 9.33 19.76 -14.40
C PRO A 630 10.76 19.25 -14.64
N ARG A 631 11.53 19.93 -15.49
CA ARG A 631 12.97 19.66 -15.66
C ARG A 631 13.69 19.62 -14.31
N GLY A 632 14.48 18.56 -14.09
CA GLY A 632 15.16 18.31 -12.81
C GLY A 632 14.31 17.88 -11.62
N VAL A 633 12.98 17.86 -11.72
CA VAL A 633 12.06 17.44 -10.64
C VAL A 633 11.72 15.96 -10.74
N GLY A 634 11.63 15.27 -9.60
CA GLY A 634 10.99 13.96 -9.50
C GLY A 634 11.57 12.85 -10.40
N GLY A 635 10.79 12.41 -11.38
CA GLY A 635 11.19 11.43 -12.39
C GLY A 635 12.11 11.99 -13.48
N SER A 636 12.15 13.32 -13.67
CA SER A 636 12.94 13.98 -14.72
C SER A 636 14.44 13.76 -14.59
N ARG A 637 15.15 13.73 -15.72
CA ARG A 637 16.60 13.49 -15.78
C ARG A 637 17.31 14.50 -16.70
N PRO A 638 18.52 14.98 -16.34
CA PRO A 638 19.20 14.80 -15.06
C PRO A 638 18.40 15.42 -13.89
N LEU A 639 18.57 14.86 -12.69
CA LEU A 639 17.86 15.31 -11.49
C LEU A 639 18.55 16.57 -10.92
N ALA A 640 17.78 17.56 -10.49
CA ALA A 640 18.30 18.72 -9.78
C ALA A 640 18.67 18.32 -8.35
N THR A 641 19.97 18.20 -8.06
CA THR A 641 20.48 17.86 -6.73
C THR A 641 21.85 18.47 -6.46
N CYS A 642 22.14 18.73 -5.18
CA CYS A 642 23.41 19.28 -4.73
C CYS A 642 24.36 18.23 -4.12
N TYR A 643 24.03 16.95 -4.29
CA TYR A 643 24.76 15.82 -3.70
C TYR A 643 24.95 14.71 -4.73
N PRO A 644 26.10 14.02 -4.76
CA PRO A 644 26.36 12.96 -5.73
C PRO A 644 25.47 11.72 -5.52
N ASP A 645 25.06 11.46 -4.28
CA ASP A 645 24.26 10.30 -3.90
C ASP A 645 23.50 10.53 -2.56
N ARG A 646 22.57 9.61 -2.24
CA ARG A 646 21.74 9.69 -1.01
C ARG A 646 22.53 9.53 0.29
N ALA A 647 23.62 8.73 0.31
CA ALA A 647 24.41 8.51 1.52
C ALA A 647 25.25 9.75 1.86
N THR A 648 25.97 10.31 0.87
CA THR A 648 26.67 11.59 0.99
C THR A 648 25.73 12.71 1.45
N ARG A 649 24.51 12.77 0.89
CA ARG A 649 23.48 13.72 1.32
C ARG A 649 23.07 13.52 2.78
N ARG A 650 22.81 12.28 3.21
CA ARG A 650 22.44 11.96 4.60
C ARG A 650 23.57 12.33 5.57
N GLU A 651 24.83 12.07 5.21
CA GLU A 651 26.02 12.42 6.00
C GLU A 651 26.19 13.94 6.14
N LEU A 652 26.13 14.70 5.03
CA LEU A 652 26.34 16.15 5.04
C LEU A 652 25.19 16.92 5.69
N LEU A 653 23.98 16.35 5.77
CA LEU A 653 22.82 16.95 6.46
C LEU A 653 22.68 16.49 7.91
N ALA A 654 23.25 15.36 8.32
CA ALA A 654 23.17 14.87 9.71
C ALA A 654 23.66 15.85 10.79
N PRO A 655 24.74 16.65 10.61
CA PRO A 655 25.16 17.63 11.62
C PRO A 655 24.42 18.96 11.55
N VAL A 656 23.65 19.21 10.48
CA VAL A 656 23.04 20.52 10.18
C VAL A 656 21.77 20.70 11.02
N ARG A 657 21.71 21.81 11.78
CA ARG A 657 20.52 22.20 12.55
C ARG A 657 19.52 22.97 11.67
N ASP A 658 18.27 23.06 12.12
CA ASP A 658 17.29 23.97 11.49
C ASP A 658 17.75 25.41 11.71
N PHE A 659 18.32 26.03 10.67
CA PHE A 659 18.96 27.35 10.65
C PHE A 659 17.99 28.55 10.81
N MET A 660 17.12 28.50 11.81
CA MET A 660 16.03 29.46 12.03
C MET A 660 16.35 30.52 13.09
N ARG A 661 17.49 30.41 13.80
CA ARG A 661 17.95 31.44 14.74
C ARG A 661 18.79 32.47 14.00
N VAL A 662 18.10 33.46 13.44
CA VAL A 662 18.63 34.41 12.43
C VAL A 662 19.97 35.06 12.85
N LEU A 663 20.15 35.39 14.14
CA LEU A 663 21.39 36.00 14.66
C LEU A 663 22.45 34.94 15.00
N GLU A 664 22.05 33.95 15.79
CA GLU A 664 22.91 32.94 16.40
C GLU A 664 23.52 32.01 15.35
N ASP A 665 22.70 31.51 14.42
CA ASP A 665 23.13 30.58 13.38
C ASP A 665 23.93 31.31 12.28
N SER A 666 23.82 32.65 12.17
CA SER A 666 24.28 33.44 11.00
C SER A 666 25.69 33.13 10.51
N ALA A 667 26.63 32.86 11.43
CA ALA A 667 28.02 32.52 11.08
C ALA A 667 28.15 31.10 10.51
N GLU A 668 27.39 30.14 11.05
CA GLU A 668 27.33 28.76 10.60
C GLU A 668 26.62 28.66 9.24
N VAL A 669 25.43 29.27 9.10
CA VAL A 669 24.68 29.32 7.83
C VAL A 669 25.56 29.90 6.72
N TRP A 670 26.21 31.03 6.97
CA TRP A 670 27.07 31.68 5.97
C TRP A 670 28.22 30.77 5.51
N GLY A 671 28.86 30.06 6.43
CA GLY A 671 29.97 29.14 6.14
C GLY A 671 29.51 27.86 5.44
N TRP A 672 28.42 27.24 5.91
CA TRP A 672 27.84 26.03 5.33
C TRP A 672 27.32 26.30 3.92
N THR A 673 26.53 27.36 3.75
CA THR A 673 25.90 27.71 2.46
C THR A 673 26.95 27.96 1.38
N ARG A 674 28.12 28.51 1.72
CA ARG A 674 29.23 28.70 0.77
C ARG A 674 29.69 27.40 0.11
N ASN A 675 29.67 26.30 0.84
CA ASN A 675 30.05 24.98 0.34
C ASN A 675 28.85 24.31 -0.36
N PHE A 676 27.65 24.42 0.21
CA PHE A 676 26.42 23.90 -0.39
C PHE A 676 26.18 24.43 -1.81
N VAL A 677 26.23 25.75 -2.04
CA VAL A 677 25.98 26.32 -3.38
C VAL A 677 27.05 25.95 -4.42
N ARG A 678 28.27 25.62 -3.97
CA ARG A 678 29.33 25.08 -4.85
C ARG A 678 29.04 23.63 -5.19
N ALA A 679 28.69 22.80 -4.20
CA ALA A 679 28.30 21.41 -4.42
C ALA A 679 27.09 21.29 -5.36
N CYS A 680 26.12 22.23 -5.29
CA CYS A 680 25.04 22.35 -6.27
C CYS A 680 25.56 22.51 -7.72
N ALA A 681 26.44 23.49 -7.95
CA ALA A 681 27.00 23.76 -9.27
C ALA A 681 27.92 22.63 -9.78
N GLU A 682 28.71 22.01 -8.89
CA GLU A 682 29.60 20.90 -9.22
C GLU A 682 28.83 19.61 -9.57
N THR A 683 27.76 19.30 -8.81
CA THR A 683 26.96 18.08 -9.00
C THR A 683 26.12 18.13 -10.28
N MET A 684 25.48 19.26 -10.57
CA MET A 684 24.64 19.42 -11.76
C MET A 684 25.43 19.78 -13.03
N GLY A 685 26.65 20.29 -12.88
CA GLY A 685 27.47 20.77 -13.98
C GLY A 685 26.75 21.85 -14.80
N GLU A 686 26.84 21.75 -16.13
CA GLU A 686 26.25 22.73 -17.05
C GLU A 686 24.72 22.78 -17.06
N HIS A 687 24.03 21.69 -16.70
CA HIS A 687 22.56 21.65 -16.63
C HIS A 687 22.00 22.57 -15.53
N ALA A 688 22.84 22.92 -14.54
CA ALA A 688 22.46 23.74 -13.39
C ALA A 688 21.84 25.09 -13.79
N ALA A 689 22.32 25.69 -14.88
CA ALA A 689 21.93 27.03 -15.34
C ALA A 689 20.61 27.07 -16.12
N TYR A 690 19.98 25.91 -16.34
CA TYR A 690 18.78 25.74 -17.15
C TYR A 690 17.60 25.17 -16.37
N LEU A 691 17.74 25.08 -15.04
CA LEU A 691 16.72 24.60 -14.11
C LEU A 691 15.97 25.81 -13.53
N ASP A 692 15.13 26.43 -14.35
CA ASP A 692 14.39 27.67 -14.04
C ASP A 692 12.94 27.64 -14.57
N THR A 693 12.12 28.58 -14.13
CA THR A 693 10.70 28.67 -14.51
C THR A 693 10.51 29.04 -15.97
N PRO A 694 11.22 30.02 -16.57
CA PRO A 694 11.05 30.36 -17.99
C PRO A 694 11.39 29.21 -18.95
N GLN A 695 12.46 28.45 -18.69
CA GLN A 695 12.79 27.24 -19.45
C GLN A 695 11.70 26.16 -19.25
N THR A 696 11.19 25.98 -18.03
CA THR A 696 10.05 25.07 -17.75
C THR A 696 8.76 25.53 -18.46
N ALA A 697 8.53 26.84 -18.59
CA ALA A 697 7.41 27.39 -19.34
C ALA A 697 7.56 27.14 -20.84
N ALA A 698 8.78 27.17 -21.37
CA ALA A 698 9.06 26.76 -22.74
C ALA A 698 8.84 25.26 -22.96
N ASP A 699 9.17 24.40 -21.98
CA ASP A 699 8.87 22.95 -22.03
C ASP A 699 7.38 22.66 -22.17
N LEU A 700 6.50 23.50 -21.62
CA LEU A 700 5.05 23.36 -21.82
C LEU A 700 4.65 23.43 -23.31
N ASN A 701 5.37 24.19 -24.15
CA ASN A 701 5.15 24.15 -25.61
C ASN A 701 5.52 22.78 -26.18
N SER A 702 6.65 22.21 -25.76
CA SER A 702 7.05 20.85 -26.18
C SER A 702 6.05 19.80 -25.73
N VAL A 703 5.50 19.90 -24.51
CA VAL A 703 4.41 19.04 -24.02
C VAL A 703 3.13 19.21 -24.84
N LEU A 704 2.73 20.45 -25.13
CA LEU A 704 1.53 20.77 -25.91
C LEU A 704 1.62 20.23 -27.34
N ASP A 705 2.75 20.43 -28.00
CA ASP A 705 3.00 19.97 -29.37
C ASP A 705 3.11 18.43 -29.42
N ALA A 706 3.69 17.82 -28.37
CA ALA A 706 3.71 16.38 -28.17
C ALA A 706 2.29 15.76 -28.09
N VAL A 707 1.39 16.38 -27.32
CA VAL A 707 -0.02 15.91 -27.17
C VAL A 707 -0.99 16.50 -28.21
N GLY A 708 -0.48 17.09 -29.29
CA GLY A 708 -1.30 17.59 -30.40
C GLY A 708 -2.20 18.78 -30.07
N GLN A 709 -1.91 19.53 -29.00
CA GLN A 709 -2.77 20.59 -28.48
C GLN A 709 -2.18 21.98 -28.75
N ARG A 710 -2.90 22.83 -29.49
CA ARG A 710 -2.43 24.18 -29.81
C ARG A 710 -2.35 25.12 -28.59
N GLU A 711 -3.37 25.11 -27.73
CA GLU A 711 -3.53 26.12 -26.68
C GLU A 711 -3.35 25.50 -25.28
N LEU A 712 -2.73 26.24 -24.37
CA LEU A 712 -2.58 25.85 -22.99
C LEU A 712 -3.93 25.94 -22.26
N VAL A 713 -4.43 24.79 -21.85
CA VAL A 713 -5.47 24.65 -20.82
C VAL A 713 -4.75 24.14 -19.58
N TYR A 714 -4.74 24.93 -18.51
CA TYR A 714 -3.84 24.72 -17.37
C TYR A 714 -4.44 25.16 -16.03
N TRP A 715 -4.11 24.43 -14.97
CA TRP A 715 -4.37 24.83 -13.59
C TRP A 715 -3.12 24.59 -12.74
N GLY A 716 -2.50 25.67 -12.30
CA GLY A 716 -1.31 25.66 -11.45
C GLY A 716 -1.62 26.14 -10.03
N PHE A 717 -1.13 25.40 -9.04
CA PHE A 717 -1.28 25.68 -7.61
C PHE A 717 0.03 26.20 -7.00
N SER A 718 0.00 27.14 -6.06
CA SER A 718 1.21 27.63 -5.38
C SER A 718 2.24 28.14 -6.42
N TYR A 719 3.52 27.75 -6.38
CA TYR A 719 4.48 28.02 -7.47
C TYR A 719 3.96 27.67 -8.88
N GLY A 720 3.07 26.69 -9.04
CA GLY A 720 2.44 26.37 -10.34
C GLY A 720 1.65 27.56 -10.90
N SER A 721 1.17 28.45 -10.03
CA SER A 721 0.59 29.74 -10.40
C SER A 721 1.63 30.67 -11.05
N LEU A 722 2.88 30.69 -10.55
CA LEU A 722 4.00 31.43 -11.14
C LEU A 722 4.36 30.88 -12.52
N LEU A 723 4.44 29.56 -12.66
CA LEU A 723 4.68 28.92 -13.95
C LEU A 723 3.59 29.28 -14.97
N GLY A 724 2.32 29.30 -14.55
CA GLY A 724 1.18 29.72 -15.37
C GLY A 724 1.25 31.21 -15.79
N GLN A 725 1.62 32.10 -14.86
CA GLN A 725 1.87 33.52 -15.16
C GLN A 725 3.05 33.71 -16.11
N THR A 726 4.14 32.98 -15.89
CA THR A 726 5.37 33.04 -16.69
C THR A 726 5.09 32.60 -18.12
N TYR A 727 4.41 31.47 -18.31
CA TYR A 727 3.94 31.01 -19.62
C TYR A 727 3.04 32.06 -20.28
N ALA A 728 2.06 32.61 -19.56
CA ALA A 728 1.15 33.61 -20.12
C ALA A 728 1.83 34.93 -20.51
N GLY A 729 2.97 35.26 -19.89
CA GLY A 729 3.81 36.40 -20.29
C GLY A 729 4.77 36.11 -21.45
N LEU A 730 5.19 34.87 -21.65
CA LEU A 730 6.08 34.43 -22.73
C LEU A 730 5.33 34.08 -24.02
N TYR A 731 4.19 33.39 -23.91
CA TYR A 731 3.41 32.83 -25.01
C TYR A 731 1.92 33.25 -24.92
N PRO A 732 1.61 34.56 -24.83
CA PRO A 732 0.25 35.05 -24.60
C PRO A 732 -0.75 34.58 -25.66
N GLU A 733 -0.29 34.34 -26.90
CA GLU A 733 -1.08 33.85 -28.03
C GLU A 733 -1.45 32.36 -27.95
N ARG A 734 -0.82 31.58 -27.07
CA ARG A 734 -1.17 30.17 -26.78
C ARG A 734 -1.98 30.00 -25.50
N VAL A 735 -2.40 31.07 -24.82
CA VAL A 735 -3.20 30.99 -23.58
C VAL A 735 -4.66 30.68 -23.89
N GLY A 736 -5.08 29.42 -23.71
CA GLY A 736 -6.46 28.96 -23.96
C GLY A 736 -7.38 29.11 -22.74
N ARG A 737 -7.09 28.39 -21.65
CA ARG A 737 -7.77 28.54 -20.35
C ARG A 737 -6.77 28.30 -19.22
N VAL A 738 -6.27 29.38 -18.62
CA VAL A 738 -5.26 29.31 -17.56
C VAL A 738 -5.87 29.73 -16.23
N ILE A 739 -5.84 28.81 -15.26
CA ILE A 739 -6.15 29.05 -13.85
C ILE A 739 -4.84 29.10 -13.05
N VAL A 740 -4.72 30.14 -12.23
CA VAL A 740 -3.63 30.31 -11.26
C VAL A 740 -4.25 30.38 -9.85
N ASP A 741 -3.87 29.47 -8.96
CA ASP A 741 -4.54 29.25 -7.66
C ASP A 741 -3.55 29.23 -6.48
N GLY A 742 -3.78 30.06 -5.45
CA GLY A 742 -2.79 30.34 -4.41
C GLY A 742 -1.58 31.03 -5.02
N VAL A 743 -1.72 32.34 -5.27
CA VAL A 743 -0.98 33.00 -6.36
C VAL A 743 0.37 33.55 -5.87
N GLU A 744 1.46 33.00 -6.39
CA GLU A 744 2.79 33.57 -6.21
C GLU A 744 2.98 34.92 -6.92
N GLU A 745 3.74 35.82 -6.27
CA GLU A 745 3.97 37.19 -6.74
C GLU A 745 5.18 37.24 -7.68
N GLN A 746 4.91 37.20 -8.98
CA GLN A 746 5.95 37.12 -10.02
C GLN A 746 6.96 38.28 -9.97
N PHE A 747 6.56 39.52 -9.63
CA PHE A 747 7.51 40.63 -9.67
C PHE A 747 8.58 40.49 -8.59
N SER A 748 8.15 40.14 -7.37
CA SER A 748 9.03 39.95 -6.23
C SER A 748 9.87 38.67 -6.34
N TRP A 749 9.30 37.58 -6.88
CA TRP A 749 10.02 36.33 -7.15
C TRP A 749 11.27 36.55 -8.01
N TYR A 750 11.10 37.16 -9.20
CA TYR A 750 12.19 37.33 -10.16
C TYR A 750 13.12 38.52 -9.84
N ASN A 751 12.61 39.64 -9.31
CA ASN A 751 13.36 40.91 -9.31
C ASN A 751 13.84 41.39 -7.93
N ASP A 752 13.14 41.03 -6.86
CA ASP A 752 13.39 41.60 -5.53
C ASP A 752 14.41 40.74 -4.75
N LEU A 753 15.23 41.40 -3.94
CA LEU A 753 16.15 40.72 -3.02
C LEU A 753 15.44 40.15 -1.78
N PHE A 754 14.22 40.65 -1.49
CA PHE A 754 13.39 40.31 -0.34
C PHE A 754 11.92 40.31 -0.79
N GLY A 755 11.25 39.17 -0.68
CA GLY A 755 9.85 39.01 -1.10
C GLY A 755 8.92 39.91 -0.28
N VAL A 756 8.29 40.92 -0.89
CA VAL A 756 7.51 41.95 -0.15
C VAL A 756 6.14 41.46 0.32
N THR A 757 5.57 40.44 -0.33
CA THR A 757 4.27 39.84 0.02
C THR A 757 4.36 38.47 0.69
N SER A 758 5.49 37.75 0.62
CA SER A 758 5.60 36.43 1.25
C SER A 758 5.26 36.47 2.74
N LEU A 759 4.50 35.47 3.22
CA LEU A 759 4.14 35.22 4.63
C LEU A 759 3.43 36.36 5.39
N VAL A 760 2.93 37.42 4.73
CA VAL A 760 2.30 38.56 5.44
C VAL A 760 0.98 38.20 6.12
N ASP A 761 0.25 37.21 5.61
CA ASP A 761 -1.00 36.71 6.21
C ASP A 761 -0.77 35.55 7.20
N THR A 762 0.44 34.99 7.31
CA THR A 762 0.68 33.77 8.11
C THR A 762 0.36 33.95 9.59
N ASP A 763 0.76 35.10 10.16
CA ASP A 763 0.48 35.43 11.58
C ASP A 763 -1.03 35.62 11.79
N THR A 764 -1.74 36.22 10.82
CA THR A 764 -3.21 36.34 10.79
C THR A 764 -3.89 34.97 10.71
N VAL A 765 -3.36 34.02 9.95
CA VAL A 765 -3.87 32.64 9.84
C VAL A 765 -3.65 31.86 11.14
N PHE A 766 -2.50 32.05 11.81
CA PHE A 766 -2.26 31.48 13.14
C PHE A 766 -3.23 32.04 14.19
N ASP A 767 -3.43 33.36 14.19
CA ASP A 767 -4.42 34.03 15.03
C ASP A 767 -5.86 33.55 14.73
N GLY A 768 -6.18 33.32 13.46
CA GLY A 768 -7.45 32.75 13.00
C GLY A 768 -7.67 31.32 13.49
N PHE A 769 -6.63 30.48 13.51
CA PHE A 769 -6.69 29.15 14.12
C PHE A 769 -7.08 29.21 15.61
N LEU A 770 -6.47 30.12 16.37
CA LEU A 770 -6.79 30.32 17.79
C LEU A 770 -8.23 30.85 17.98
N GLU A 771 -8.66 31.78 17.13
CA GLU A 771 -10.00 32.35 17.18
C GLU A 771 -11.10 31.34 16.85
N GLU A 772 -10.95 30.58 15.76
CA GLU A 772 -11.91 29.53 15.35
C GLU A 772 -11.96 28.39 16.36
N CYS A 773 -10.84 28.03 16.99
CA CYS A 773 -10.82 27.08 18.10
C CYS A 773 -11.65 27.58 19.31
N VAL A 774 -11.50 28.84 19.71
CA VAL A 774 -12.28 29.43 20.82
C VAL A 774 -13.76 29.46 20.47
N LYS A 775 -14.13 29.87 19.24
CA LYS A 775 -15.51 29.84 18.73
C LYS A 775 -16.12 28.44 18.74
N ALA A 776 -15.34 27.42 18.38
CA ALA A 776 -15.79 26.02 18.39
C ALA A 776 -16.07 25.48 19.80
N GLY A 777 -15.49 26.10 20.83
CA GLY A 777 -15.75 25.80 22.24
C GLY A 777 -15.16 24.47 22.73
N ARG A 778 -15.31 24.20 24.03
CA ARG A 778 -14.68 23.06 24.73
C ARG A 778 -15.07 21.68 24.21
N GLU A 779 -16.22 21.55 23.56
CA GLU A 779 -16.70 20.27 23.02
C GLU A 779 -16.04 19.91 21.69
N ASN A 780 -15.59 20.92 20.91
CA ASN A 780 -15.09 20.75 19.55
C ASN A 780 -13.62 21.16 19.36
N CYS A 781 -13.04 21.95 20.28
CA CYS A 781 -11.61 22.27 20.28
C CYS A 781 -10.96 22.05 21.67
N PRO A 782 -9.96 21.14 21.80
CA PRO A 782 -9.29 20.87 23.06
C PRO A 782 -8.58 22.08 23.70
N LEU A 783 -8.01 22.98 22.91
CA LEU A 783 -7.34 24.20 23.42
C LEU A 783 -8.31 25.11 24.20
N SER A 784 -9.60 25.15 23.86
CA SER A 784 -10.64 25.92 24.57
C SER A 784 -10.94 25.39 25.99
N SER A 785 -10.35 24.25 26.38
CA SER A 785 -10.28 23.79 27.78
C SER A 785 -9.13 24.43 28.57
N VAL A 786 -8.05 24.84 27.88
CA VAL A 786 -6.84 25.42 28.46
C VAL A 786 -6.98 26.94 28.65
N ALA A 787 -7.74 27.61 27.80
CA ALA A 787 -7.98 29.05 27.87
C ALA A 787 -9.37 29.41 27.30
N SER A 788 -9.85 30.62 27.61
CA SER A 788 -11.21 31.09 27.33
C SER A 788 -11.29 32.19 26.25
N SER A 789 -10.16 32.79 25.88
CA SER A 789 -10.05 33.75 24.77
C SER A 789 -8.86 33.44 23.86
N LYS A 790 -8.87 34.05 22.67
CA LYS A 790 -7.79 33.96 21.68
C LYS A 790 -6.47 34.48 22.25
N GLU A 791 -6.53 35.61 22.96
CA GLU A 791 -5.39 36.30 23.56
C GLU A 791 -4.76 35.44 24.65
N GLU A 792 -5.58 34.80 25.51
CA GLU A 792 -5.10 33.89 26.55
C GLU A 792 -4.45 32.63 25.95
N LEU A 793 -4.96 32.11 24.81
CA LEU A 793 -4.31 31.02 24.07
C LEU A 793 -2.98 31.44 23.47
N HIS A 794 -2.95 32.60 22.79
CA HIS A 794 -1.75 33.14 22.16
C HIS A 794 -0.65 33.35 23.22
N GLU A 795 -0.97 33.98 24.36
CA GLU A 795 -0.05 34.18 25.48
C GLU A 795 0.52 32.85 26.01
N LYS A 796 -0.33 31.82 26.17
CA LYS A 796 0.12 30.50 26.67
C LYS A 796 1.03 29.76 25.68
N ILE A 797 0.71 29.79 24.39
CA ILE A 797 1.54 29.17 23.35
C ILE A 797 2.88 29.90 23.23
N MET A 798 2.88 31.23 23.25
CA MET A 798 4.12 32.01 23.17
C MET A 798 4.97 31.89 24.44
N ARG A 799 4.36 31.83 25.64
CA ARG A 799 5.10 31.53 26.88
C ARG A 799 5.75 30.15 26.85
N LEU A 800 5.08 29.14 26.28
CA LEU A 800 5.68 27.82 26.04
C LEU A 800 6.86 27.92 25.05
N ALA A 801 6.65 28.62 23.94
CA ALA A 801 7.68 28.83 22.92
C ALA A 801 8.94 29.51 23.48
N ASP A 802 8.78 30.59 24.23
CA ASP A 802 9.91 31.30 24.85
C ASP A 802 10.66 30.45 25.87
N GLY A 803 9.95 29.64 26.68
CA GLY A 803 10.59 28.68 27.58
C GLY A 803 11.48 27.65 26.87
N LEU A 804 11.04 27.20 25.68
CA LEU A 804 11.76 26.22 24.85
C LEU A 804 13.00 26.79 24.13
N LYS A 805 13.23 28.11 24.15
CA LYS A 805 14.46 28.74 23.62
C LYS A 805 15.67 28.42 24.49
N GLU A 806 15.50 28.60 25.80
CA GLU A 806 16.52 28.37 26.83
C GLU A 806 16.52 26.92 27.34
N GLN A 807 15.34 26.29 27.45
CA GLN A 807 15.18 24.94 28.01
C GLN A 807 14.36 24.05 27.07
N PRO A 808 14.97 23.47 26.01
CA PRO A 808 14.34 22.44 25.20
C PRO A 808 13.86 21.26 26.04
N LEU A 809 12.66 20.78 25.77
CA LEU A 809 12.02 19.75 26.57
C LEU A 809 12.51 18.36 26.15
N SER A 810 13.15 17.64 27.07
CA SER A 810 13.55 16.25 26.88
C SER A 810 12.35 15.31 26.95
N VAL A 811 12.19 14.46 25.94
CA VAL A 811 11.12 13.45 25.88
C VAL A 811 11.74 12.08 25.65
N HIS A 812 11.39 11.11 26.49
CA HIS A 812 11.83 9.72 26.38
C HIS A 812 10.61 8.79 26.42
N VAL A 813 10.35 8.11 25.32
CA VAL A 813 9.25 7.14 25.18
C VAL A 813 9.75 5.73 25.51
N ASN A 814 10.87 5.32 24.90
CA ASN A 814 11.57 4.07 25.17
C ASN A 814 13.03 4.13 24.70
N SER A 815 13.79 3.03 24.86
CA SER A 815 15.21 2.92 24.49
C SER A 815 15.55 3.20 23.02
N SER A 816 14.55 3.15 22.12
CA SER A 816 14.70 3.41 20.68
C SER A 816 14.00 4.69 20.24
N VAL A 817 13.26 5.36 21.12
CA VAL A 817 12.39 6.51 20.81
C VAL A 817 12.51 7.56 21.92
N TYR A 818 13.47 8.48 21.76
CA TYR A 818 13.71 9.60 22.66
C TYR A 818 14.37 10.78 21.92
N GLY A 819 14.29 11.99 22.46
CA GLY A 819 14.85 13.19 21.86
C GLY A 819 14.40 14.49 22.53
N LEU A 820 14.48 15.59 21.79
CA LEU A 820 14.16 16.94 22.27
C LEU A 820 13.00 17.57 21.48
N LEU A 821 12.16 18.33 22.18
CA LEU A 821 11.28 19.33 21.60
C LEU A 821 11.82 20.72 21.86
N SER A 822 11.89 21.55 20.82
CA SER A 822 12.50 22.88 20.88
C SER A 822 11.54 23.97 20.38
N TYR A 823 11.95 25.24 20.53
CA TYR A 823 11.24 26.40 19.97
C TYR A 823 10.95 26.23 18.46
N GLU A 824 11.95 25.79 17.70
CA GLU A 824 11.85 25.55 16.25
C GLU A 824 10.89 24.39 15.95
N THR A 825 10.83 23.40 16.83
CA THR A 825 9.89 22.28 16.69
C THR A 825 8.45 22.73 16.90
N LEU A 826 8.19 23.60 17.88
CA LEU A 826 6.85 24.15 18.11
C LEU A 826 6.39 25.06 16.96
N LEU A 827 7.16 26.10 16.60
CA LEU A 827 6.71 27.05 15.59
C LEU A 827 6.80 26.49 14.16
N TYR A 828 7.95 25.93 13.78
CA TYR A 828 8.27 25.66 12.36
C TYR A 828 8.01 24.22 11.92
N ARG A 829 7.89 23.27 12.86
CA ARG A 829 7.54 21.86 12.56
C ARG A 829 6.11 21.52 12.93
N ALA A 830 5.60 22.02 14.05
CA ALA A 830 4.23 21.76 14.51
C ALA A 830 3.21 22.77 13.97
N ILE A 831 3.38 24.07 14.23
CA ILE A 831 2.34 25.08 13.89
C ILE A 831 2.35 25.40 12.39
N PHE A 832 3.46 25.89 11.84
CA PHE A 832 3.52 26.46 10.48
C PHE A 832 2.95 25.56 9.37
N PRO A 833 3.30 24.25 9.27
CA PRO A 833 2.79 23.41 8.18
C PRO A 833 1.27 23.13 8.26
N GLN A 834 0.66 23.28 9.44
CA GLN A 834 -0.77 23.04 9.67
C GLN A 834 -1.61 24.26 9.29
N LEU A 835 -1.03 25.47 9.30
CA LEU A 835 -1.70 26.69 8.85
C LEU A 835 -2.15 26.57 7.39
N TRP A 836 -1.40 25.84 6.57
CA TRP A 836 -1.69 25.63 5.14
C TRP A 836 -3.01 24.90 4.88
N LYS A 837 -3.53 24.08 5.83
CA LYS A 837 -4.70 23.22 5.62
C LYS A 837 -5.61 23.18 6.85
N PRO A 838 -6.66 24.02 6.94
CA PRO A 838 -7.54 24.09 8.12
C PRO A 838 -8.16 22.76 8.55
N ALA A 839 -8.34 21.81 7.63
CA ALA A 839 -8.84 20.48 7.97
C ALA A 839 -7.97 19.71 8.99
N THR A 840 -6.69 20.06 9.17
CA THR A 840 -5.79 19.43 10.16
C THR A 840 -5.62 20.25 11.45
N TRP A 841 -6.28 21.41 11.57
CA TRP A 841 -6.22 22.25 12.78
C TRP A 841 -6.72 21.53 14.04
N HIS A 842 -7.65 20.58 13.91
CA HIS A 842 -8.12 19.76 15.02
C HIS A 842 -6.96 18.95 15.66
N THR A 843 -6.10 18.35 14.83
CA THR A 843 -4.93 17.58 15.26
C THR A 843 -3.91 18.49 15.95
N LEU A 844 -3.66 19.68 15.39
CA LEU A 844 -2.78 20.67 16.01
C LEU A 844 -3.31 21.12 17.39
N ALA A 845 -4.60 21.42 17.49
CA ALA A 845 -5.22 21.83 18.74
C ALA A 845 -5.17 20.74 19.82
N GLU A 846 -5.37 19.46 19.45
CA GLU A 846 -5.22 18.35 20.39
C GLU A 846 -3.78 18.23 20.92
N VAL A 847 -2.78 18.26 20.04
CA VAL A 847 -1.37 18.14 20.44
C VAL A 847 -0.92 19.35 21.27
N LEU A 848 -1.29 20.58 20.89
CA LEU A 848 -0.95 21.78 21.65
C LEU A 848 -1.65 21.79 23.02
N ALA A 849 -2.90 21.34 23.13
CA ALA A 849 -3.59 21.26 24.41
C ALA A 849 -2.92 20.27 25.37
N GLN A 850 -2.51 19.09 24.88
CA GLN A 850 -1.75 18.12 25.67
C GLN A 850 -0.40 18.69 26.12
N TRP A 851 0.34 19.36 25.22
CA TRP A 851 1.64 19.95 25.52
C TRP A 851 1.54 21.08 26.56
N LEU A 852 0.57 21.98 26.44
CA LEU A 852 0.30 23.04 27.42
C LEU A 852 -0.14 22.49 28.79
N GLN A 853 -0.66 21.27 28.85
CA GLN A 853 -0.98 20.54 30.09
C GLN A 853 0.19 19.69 30.61
N GLY A 854 1.38 19.76 29.98
CA GLY A 854 2.60 19.07 30.41
C GLY A 854 2.84 17.70 29.77
N ASN A 855 1.94 17.19 28.93
CA ASN A 855 2.16 15.95 28.17
C ASN A 855 2.66 16.25 26.76
N ALA A 856 3.98 16.27 26.58
CA ALA A 856 4.61 16.53 25.29
C ALA A 856 4.85 15.26 24.44
N THR A 857 4.39 14.08 24.88
CA THR A 857 4.63 12.80 24.19
C THR A 857 4.05 12.80 22.77
N ALA A 858 2.80 13.27 22.61
CA ALA A 858 2.15 13.40 21.31
C ALA A 858 2.86 14.42 20.40
N ALA A 859 3.38 15.52 20.97
CA ALA A 859 4.17 16.49 20.21
C ALA A 859 5.50 15.91 19.74
N PHE A 860 6.16 15.09 20.57
CA PHE A 860 7.43 14.45 20.23
C PHE A 860 7.27 13.37 19.15
N LEU A 861 6.29 12.48 19.30
CA LEU A 861 6.02 11.44 18.31
C LEU A 861 5.59 12.02 16.95
N THR A 862 4.80 13.11 16.93
CA THR A 862 4.34 13.74 15.69
C THR A 862 5.36 14.69 15.05
N TYR A 863 6.16 15.43 15.84
CA TYR A 863 7.00 16.53 15.33
C TYR A 863 8.49 16.48 15.72
N GLY A 864 8.89 15.60 16.64
CA GLY A 864 10.26 15.51 17.17
C GLY A 864 11.26 14.81 16.24
N HIS A 865 10.81 13.81 15.46
CA HIS A 865 11.66 12.95 14.63
C HIS A 865 12.01 13.56 13.25
N ALA A 866 12.58 14.77 13.20
CA ALA A 866 12.63 15.54 11.95
C ALA A 866 14.01 15.97 11.41
N THR A 867 15.15 15.52 11.94
CA THR A 867 16.46 15.79 11.29
C THR A 867 16.80 14.74 10.23
N ALA A 868 16.85 13.46 10.59
CA ALA A 868 17.21 12.38 9.65
C ALA A 868 16.17 12.17 8.54
N ALA A 869 14.87 12.05 8.87
CA ALA A 869 13.82 11.81 7.86
C ALA A 869 13.65 13.00 6.90
N ARG A 870 13.82 14.24 7.38
CA ARG A 870 13.70 15.45 6.55
C ARG A 870 14.90 15.63 5.62
N ALA A 871 16.08 15.13 5.99
CA ALA A 871 17.25 15.07 5.11
C ALA A 871 17.03 14.18 3.87
N GLU A 872 16.07 13.25 3.90
CA GLU A 872 15.72 12.39 2.76
C GLU A 872 14.56 12.96 1.93
N VAL A 873 13.65 13.72 2.57
CA VAL A 873 12.47 14.33 1.94
C VAL A 873 12.73 15.74 1.38
N ALA A 874 13.79 16.44 1.81
CA ALA A 874 14.13 17.77 1.30
C ALA A 874 14.32 17.77 -0.23
N ASN A 875 13.80 18.80 -0.90
CA ASN A 875 13.76 18.82 -2.35
C ASN A 875 14.79 19.80 -2.89
N ASP A 876 15.91 19.29 -3.39
CA ASP A 876 17.00 20.17 -3.86
C ASP A 876 16.54 21.02 -5.06
N ALA A 877 15.71 20.44 -5.94
CA ALA A 877 15.12 21.11 -7.10
C ALA A 877 14.36 22.39 -6.73
N ASP A 878 13.65 22.37 -5.59
CA ASP A 878 12.90 23.49 -5.04
C ASP A 878 13.80 24.72 -4.82
N ARG A 879 14.94 24.50 -4.15
CA ARG A 879 15.94 25.54 -3.91
C ARG A 879 16.64 25.97 -5.19
N ILE A 880 17.00 25.01 -6.05
CA ILE A 880 17.74 25.28 -7.29
C ILE A 880 16.92 26.18 -8.23
N VAL A 881 15.64 25.87 -8.44
CA VAL A 881 14.74 26.68 -9.29
C VAL A 881 14.54 28.08 -8.71
N ALA A 882 14.22 28.20 -7.42
CA ALA A 882 14.05 29.50 -6.76
C ALA A 882 15.33 30.36 -6.80
N LEU A 883 16.51 29.74 -6.72
CA LEU A 883 17.81 30.43 -6.79
C LEU A 883 18.22 30.80 -8.23
N ASN A 884 17.75 30.08 -9.24
CA ASN A 884 17.97 30.42 -10.64
C ASN A 884 17.02 31.51 -11.14
N ASP A 885 15.73 31.43 -10.79
CA ASP A 885 14.75 32.47 -11.13
C ASP A 885 15.02 33.78 -10.43
N GLY A 886 15.36 33.70 -9.13
CA GLY A 886 15.52 34.87 -8.28
C GLY A 886 16.76 35.69 -8.63
N ARG A 887 16.76 36.93 -8.15
CA ARG A 887 17.90 37.85 -8.26
C ARG A 887 19.06 37.40 -7.36
N THR A 888 19.93 36.52 -7.87
CA THR A 888 20.97 35.84 -7.09
C THR A 888 22.41 36.17 -7.54
N GLY A 889 23.37 35.76 -6.72
CA GLY A 889 24.81 35.96 -6.91
C GLY A 889 25.34 37.32 -6.38
N PRO A 890 26.60 37.40 -5.89
CA PRO A 890 27.08 38.56 -5.13
C PRO A 890 27.02 39.92 -5.85
N ALA A 891 27.04 39.91 -7.18
CA ALA A 891 26.98 41.12 -8.01
C ALA A 891 25.62 41.85 -7.97
N HIS A 892 24.54 41.12 -7.65
CA HIS A 892 23.18 41.67 -7.64
C HIS A 892 22.79 42.34 -6.32
N TRP A 893 23.64 42.19 -5.29
CA TRP A 893 23.47 42.72 -3.95
C TRP A 893 24.27 44.02 -3.78
N PRO A 894 23.72 45.09 -3.18
CA PRO A 894 24.42 46.36 -2.98
C PRO A 894 25.74 46.16 -2.23
N GLY A 895 26.79 46.91 -2.59
CA GLY A 895 28.17 46.75 -2.09
C GLY A 895 28.34 46.39 -0.61
N PRO A 896 27.64 47.05 0.36
CA PRO A 896 27.69 46.65 1.76
C PRO A 896 27.30 45.18 1.99
N MET A 897 26.18 44.73 1.39
CA MET A 897 25.56 43.42 1.58
C MET A 897 26.32 42.25 0.95
N GLN A 898 27.52 42.48 0.42
CA GLN A 898 28.41 41.41 -0.07
C GLN A 898 29.07 40.62 1.07
N GLY A 899 29.06 41.16 2.30
CA GLY A 899 29.53 40.49 3.51
C GLY A 899 28.40 40.12 4.48
N ARG A 900 28.59 39.03 5.23
CA ARG A 900 27.64 38.47 6.22
C ARG A 900 26.97 39.51 7.11
N ALA A 901 27.75 40.45 7.68
CA ALA A 901 27.23 41.42 8.64
C ALA A 901 26.16 42.34 8.03
N ALA A 902 26.42 42.93 6.87
CA ALA A 902 25.49 43.84 6.21
C ALA A 902 24.32 43.11 5.53
N LEU A 903 24.47 41.83 5.17
CA LEU A 903 23.33 40.98 4.83
C LEU A 903 22.43 40.77 6.06
N LEU A 904 23.03 40.44 7.21
CA LEU A 904 22.32 40.24 8.48
C LEU A 904 21.59 41.51 8.97
N ASP A 905 22.20 42.69 8.82
CA ASP A 905 21.58 44.00 9.12
C ASP A 905 20.26 44.25 8.36
N LYS A 906 20.06 43.56 7.22
CA LYS A 906 18.83 43.62 6.43
C LYS A 906 17.91 42.42 6.65
N LEU A 907 18.47 41.23 6.90
CA LEU A 907 17.70 40.05 7.24
C LEU A 907 16.97 40.21 8.57
N VAL A 908 17.61 40.70 9.63
CA VAL A 908 16.97 40.75 10.96
C VAL A 908 15.67 41.57 10.98
N PRO A 909 15.61 42.80 10.43
CA PRO A 909 14.34 43.54 10.34
C PRO A 909 13.30 42.85 9.45
N TYR A 910 13.72 42.17 8.37
CA TYR A 910 12.82 41.45 7.47
C TYR A 910 12.22 40.21 8.15
N MET A 911 13.04 39.41 8.82
CA MET A 911 12.62 38.21 9.55
C MET A 911 11.72 38.50 10.74
N ASN A 912 11.81 39.71 11.32
CA ASN A 912 10.95 40.14 12.41
C ASN A 912 9.53 40.60 11.97
N ARG A 913 9.20 40.57 10.67
CA ARG A 913 7.87 40.97 10.16
C ARG A 913 6.75 39.99 10.50
N SER A 914 7.10 38.73 10.75
CA SER A 914 6.19 37.62 11.04
C SER A 914 6.92 36.57 11.88
N LEU A 915 6.19 35.92 12.78
CA LEU A 915 6.67 34.79 13.59
C LEU A 915 7.29 33.65 12.75
N PHE A 916 6.87 33.50 11.50
CA PHE A 916 7.23 32.39 10.60
C PHE A 916 8.24 32.75 9.51
N SER A 917 8.53 34.03 9.29
CA SER A 917 9.54 34.47 8.31
C SER A 917 10.94 33.84 8.49
N PRO A 918 11.44 33.52 9.71
CA PRO A 918 12.71 32.81 9.87
C PRO A 918 12.85 31.49 9.11
N THR A 919 11.74 30.87 8.66
CA THR A 919 11.78 29.68 7.78
C THR A 919 12.48 29.92 6.44
N GLU A 920 12.49 31.17 5.94
CA GLU A 920 13.17 31.59 4.71
C GLU A 920 14.66 31.92 4.93
N ASN A 921 15.16 31.93 6.17
CA ASN A 921 16.47 32.50 6.54
C ASN A 921 17.64 31.95 5.71
N ALA A 922 17.78 30.62 5.63
CA ALA A 922 18.88 29.98 4.92
C ALA A 922 18.89 30.28 3.40
N GLU A 923 17.73 30.59 2.82
CA GLU A 923 17.60 30.85 1.38
C GLU A 923 18.31 32.16 0.98
N PHE A 924 18.22 33.22 1.78
CA PHE A 924 18.88 34.49 1.46
C PHE A 924 20.41 34.39 1.46
N TYR A 925 21.00 33.55 2.32
CA TYR A 925 22.42 33.22 2.27
C TYR A 925 22.79 32.48 0.98
N ALA A 926 21.88 31.66 0.45
CA ALA A 926 22.09 30.94 -0.81
C ALA A 926 21.92 31.90 -2.00
N ARG A 927 20.87 32.75 -2.00
CA ARG A 927 20.66 33.81 -2.99
C ARG A 927 21.87 34.74 -3.10
N GLN A 928 22.52 35.09 -1.99
CA GLN A 928 23.71 35.95 -2.01
C GLN A 928 24.96 35.23 -2.54
N GLN A 929 25.12 33.93 -2.28
CA GLN A 929 26.33 33.16 -2.63
C GLN A 929 26.19 32.31 -3.92
N TRP A 930 25.02 32.27 -4.56
CA TRP A 930 24.75 31.44 -5.74
C TRP A 930 25.76 31.69 -6.87
N PRO A 931 26.47 30.66 -7.38
CA PRO A 931 27.51 30.82 -8.39
C PRO A 931 27.00 30.65 -9.83
N ILE A 932 25.81 30.06 -10.00
CA ILE A 932 25.18 29.79 -11.30
C ILE A 932 24.54 31.09 -11.82
N ARG A 933 24.62 31.31 -13.13
CA ARG A 933 24.07 32.50 -13.78
C ARG A 933 22.82 32.13 -14.57
N GLN A 934 21.85 33.05 -14.61
CA GLN A 934 20.70 32.98 -15.49
C GLN A 934 21.13 32.88 -16.96
N THR A 935 20.39 32.08 -17.72
CA THR A 935 20.62 31.79 -19.15
C THR A 935 19.71 32.60 -20.08
N HIS A 936 18.61 33.14 -19.53
CA HIS A 936 17.60 33.92 -20.25
C HIS A 936 17.52 35.39 -19.78
N THR A 937 16.84 36.24 -20.54
CA THR A 937 16.53 37.64 -20.16
C THR A 937 15.06 37.86 -19.80
N TYR A 938 14.32 36.81 -19.42
CA TYR A 938 12.91 36.95 -19.03
C TYR A 938 12.77 37.89 -17.83
N ALA A 939 11.80 38.81 -17.92
CA ALA A 939 11.40 39.68 -16.82
C ALA A 939 9.88 39.90 -16.88
N PRO A 940 9.14 39.73 -15.77
CA PRO A 940 7.68 39.85 -15.75
C PRO A 940 7.21 41.30 -16.00
N GLN A 941 6.20 41.46 -16.87
CA GLN A 941 5.65 42.78 -17.22
C GLN A 941 4.56 43.20 -16.24
N ARG A 942 4.66 44.43 -15.69
CA ARG A 942 3.76 44.89 -14.60
C ARG A 942 2.33 45.22 -15.04
N HIS A 943 2.08 45.50 -16.31
CA HIS A 943 0.77 46.00 -16.78
C HIS A 943 0.45 45.55 -18.21
N LYS A 944 -0.84 45.28 -18.46
CA LYS A 944 -1.45 45.11 -19.79
C LYS A 944 -0.90 43.94 -20.62
N ILE A 945 -0.60 42.80 -19.98
CA ILE A 945 -0.35 41.57 -20.74
C ILE A 945 -1.68 41.12 -21.34
N GLU A 946 -1.82 41.23 -22.66
CA GLU A 946 -3.00 40.78 -23.42
C GLU A 946 -2.78 39.35 -23.89
N THR A 947 -3.46 38.41 -23.24
CA THR A 947 -3.47 36.98 -23.60
C THR A 947 -4.65 36.67 -24.53
N ALA A 948 -4.53 35.60 -25.34
CA ALA A 948 -5.60 35.17 -26.25
C ALA A 948 -6.94 34.95 -25.52
N HIS A 949 -6.88 34.40 -24.30
CA HIS A 949 -8.00 34.34 -23.37
C HIS A 949 -7.60 34.87 -21.97
N PRO A 950 -8.48 35.58 -21.25
CA PRO A 950 -8.18 36.07 -19.90
C PRO A 950 -7.93 34.95 -18.88
N LEU A 951 -6.99 35.17 -17.97
CA LEU A 951 -6.71 34.27 -16.85
C LEU A 951 -7.83 34.30 -15.79
N LEU A 952 -8.11 33.15 -15.18
CA LEU A 952 -8.85 33.06 -13.91
C LEU A 952 -7.86 32.96 -12.76
N ILE A 953 -8.06 33.80 -11.76
CA ILE A 953 -7.18 33.91 -10.59
C ILE A 953 -7.97 33.45 -9.37
N LEU A 954 -7.53 32.38 -8.71
CA LEU A 954 -8.12 31.84 -7.50
C LEU A 954 -7.21 32.17 -6.30
N SER A 955 -7.80 32.63 -5.21
CA SER A 955 -7.08 32.90 -3.96
C SER A 955 -8.03 32.75 -2.79
N THR A 956 -7.53 32.25 -1.67
CA THR A 956 -8.23 32.41 -0.38
C THR A 956 -8.08 33.86 0.10
N THR A 957 -8.94 34.29 1.03
CA THR A 957 -8.81 35.62 1.66
C THR A 957 -7.56 35.71 2.54
N TRP A 958 -7.22 34.61 3.23
CA TRP A 958 -6.06 34.50 4.11
C TRP A 958 -5.25 33.25 3.75
N ASP A 959 -4.40 33.37 2.74
CA ASP A 959 -3.45 32.32 2.36
C ASP A 959 -2.16 32.50 3.17
N PRO A 960 -1.74 31.51 3.98
CA PRO A 960 -0.54 31.62 4.83
C PRO A 960 0.77 31.60 4.05
N VAL A 961 0.76 31.41 2.73
CA VAL A 961 1.94 31.37 1.85
C VAL A 961 1.82 32.42 0.75
N CYS A 962 0.73 32.38 -0.02
CA CYS A 962 0.53 33.18 -1.24
C CYS A 962 -0.67 34.14 -1.07
N PRO A 963 -0.52 35.26 -0.33
CA PRO A 963 -1.63 36.10 0.14
C PRO A 963 -2.45 36.71 -0.98
N LEU A 964 -3.66 37.17 -0.66
CA LEU A 964 -4.59 37.79 -1.62
C LEU A 964 -3.98 39.01 -2.35
N ALA A 965 -3.02 39.71 -1.73
CA ALA A 965 -2.28 40.81 -2.35
C ALA A 965 -1.48 40.37 -3.59
N SER A 966 -0.94 39.15 -3.60
CA SER A 966 -0.22 38.58 -4.75
C SER A 966 -1.18 38.27 -5.90
N ALA A 967 -2.36 37.74 -5.60
CA ALA A 967 -3.44 37.57 -6.59
C ALA A 967 -3.92 38.91 -7.19
N GLN A 968 -3.95 39.98 -6.38
CA GLN A 968 -4.25 41.34 -6.85
C GLN A 968 -3.16 41.89 -7.79
N ALA A 969 -1.88 41.63 -7.49
CA ALA A 969 -0.76 41.99 -8.37
C ALA A 969 -0.85 41.27 -9.73
N ALA A 970 -1.12 39.95 -9.74
CA ALA A 970 -1.36 39.18 -10.96
C ALA A 970 -2.56 39.73 -11.77
N ASN A 971 -3.67 40.04 -11.10
CA ASN A 971 -4.86 40.61 -11.75
C ASN A 971 -4.62 42.01 -12.36
N ALA A 972 -3.67 42.79 -11.80
CA ALA A 972 -3.27 44.08 -12.36
C ALA A 972 -2.32 43.94 -13.58
N ALA A 973 -1.64 42.79 -13.71
CA ALA A 973 -0.72 42.49 -14.80
C ALA A 973 -1.46 42.02 -16.07
N PHE A 974 -2.38 41.05 -15.93
CA PHE A 974 -3.06 40.40 -17.05
C PHE A 974 -4.39 41.07 -17.43
N SER A 975 -4.47 41.58 -18.65
CA SER A 975 -5.65 42.26 -19.19
C SER A 975 -6.89 41.36 -19.16
N GLY A 976 -8.01 41.89 -18.65
CA GLY A 976 -9.29 41.18 -18.63
C GLY A 976 -9.42 40.06 -17.59
N SER A 977 -8.34 39.69 -16.89
CA SER A 977 -8.33 38.64 -15.85
C SER A 977 -9.31 38.94 -14.69
N ARG A 978 -9.67 37.91 -13.92
CA ARG A 978 -10.62 38.02 -12.81
C ARG A 978 -10.20 37.19 -11.61
N ILE A 979 -10.29 37.80 -10.42
CA ILE A 979 -10.15 37.11 -9.13
C ILE A 979 -11.48 36.49 -8.71
N VAL A 980 -11.44 35.22 -8.29
CA VAL A 980 -12.47 34.58 -7.46
C VAL A 980 -11.87 34.32 -6.09
N GLU A 981 -12.28 35.15 -5.13
CA GLU A 981 -11.87 35.06 -3.73
C GLU A 981 -12.66 33.96 -3.00
N VAL A 982 -11.95 33.03 -2.36
CA VAL A 982 -12.51 32.00 -1.49
C VAL A 982 -12.40 32.47 -0.04
N ARG A 983 -13.52 32.88 0.56
CA ARG A 983 -13.55 33.37 1.93
C ARG A 983 -13.22 32.29 2.95
N GLY A 984 -12.02 32.34 3.49
CA GLY A 984 -11.49 31.39 4.46
C GLY A 984 -9.96 31.46 4.57
N TYR A 985 -9.43 30.71 5.54
CA TYR A 985 -8.01 30.51 5.77
C TYR A 985 -7.50 29.30 4.97
N GLY A 986 -6.24 29.29 4.56
CA GLY A 986 -5.57 28.10 3.99
C GLY A 986 -4.95 28.33 2.63
N HIS A 987 -4.03 27.45 2.24
CA HIS A 987 -3.18 27.62 1.07
C HIS A 987 -3.79 27.02 -0.20
N CYS A 988 -4.00 27.84 -1.23
CA CYS A 988 -4.78 27.55 -2.45
C CYS A 988 -6.26 27.22 -2.17
N SER A 989 -7.11 27.33 -3.20
CA SER A 989 -8.55 27.02 -3.09
C SER A 989 -8.81 25.55 -2.67
N ILE A 990 -7.92 24.62 -3.02
CA ILE A 990 -8.01 23.19 -2.69
C ILE A 990 -7.75 22.86 -1.20
N ALA A 991 -7.34 23.82 -0.39
CA ALA A 991 -7.32 23.69 1.08
C ALA A 991 -8.68 23.98 1.72
N VAL A 992 -9.56 24.71 1.02
CA VAL A 992 -10.86 25.19 1.52
C VAL A 992 -12.00 24.67 0.62
N PRO A 993 -12.45 23.42 0.81
CA PRO A 993 -13.44 22.81 -0.07
C PRO A 993 -14.78 23.57 -0.04
N SER A 994 -15.00 24.38 -1.06
CA SER A 994 -16.20 25.20 -1.26
C SER A 994 -16.90 24.79 -2.54
N VAL A 995 -18.18 24.40 -2.44
CA VAL A 995 -19.02 24.05 -3.59
C VAL A 995 -19.11 25.21 -4.59
N SER A 996 -19.08 26.47 -4.11
CA SER A 996 -19.09 27.67 -4.96
C SER A 996 -17.76 27.88 -5.70
N GLY A 997 -16.62 27.60 -5.04
CA GLY A 997 -15.29 27.68 -5.66
C GLY A 997 -15.10 26.60 -6.71
N ALA A 998 -15.38 25.34 -6.35
CA ALA A 998 -15.33 24.19 -7.25
C ALA A 998 -16.25 24.35 -8.47
N ALA A 999 -17.50 24.79 -8.26
CA ALA A 999 -18.43 25.03 -9.37
C ALA A 999 -17.98 26.17 -10.30
N ARG A 1000 -17.28 27.19 -9.80
CA ARG A 1000 -16.75 28.26 -10.67
C ARG A 1000 -15.51 27.82 -11.45
N ALA A 1001 -14.61 27.04 -10.84
CA ALA A 1001 -13.48 26.45 -11.53
C ALA A 1001 -13.96 25.49 -12.64
N GLY A 1002 -14.85 24.55 -12.32
CA GLY A 1002 -15.43 23.59 -13.28
C GLY A 1002 -16.46 24.15 -14.28
N VAL A 1003 -16.80 25.45 -14.19
CA VAL A 1003 -17.56 26.19 -15.23
C VAL A 1003 -16.64 27.08 -16.07
N PHE A 1004 -15.46 27.44 -15.55
CA PHE A 1004 -14.47 28.21 -16.30
C PHE A 1004 -13.64 27.34 -17.24
N VAL A 1005 -13.32 26.11 -16.82
CA VAL A 1005 -12.63 25.08 -17.62
C VAL A 1005 -13.62 24.37 -18.54
#